data_AF-A0A167EFM7-F1
#
_entry.id   AF-A0A167EFM7-F1
#
_cell.length_a   1.000
_cell.length_b   1.000
_cell.length_c   1.000
_cell.angle_alpha   90.00
_cell.angle_beta   90.00
_cell.angle_gamma   90.00
#
_symmetry.space_group_name_H-M   'P 1'
#
loop_
_entity.id
_entity.type
_entity.pdbx_description
1 polymer ?
#
loop_
_entity_poly.entity_id
_entity_poly.type
_entity_poly.pdbx_seq_one_letter_code
_entity_poly.pdbx_strand_id
1 'polypeptide(L)'
;MRSRVFGTKPQILPDVDRIEQAKEHLALNNLLGKKTSISELIKFPVPELIGKDLDEHFHHIGRHMSEPYLTMATNFVRNGLPTMPSPETWIRKSGWTRYDPDGSTKSVPYPDDSALVFDTEVLYKISDFPVLAVAASEKAWYGWVSPWLLEETENPRQLVPLGTREKQKLVVGHNVGYDRKRVKDEYHITSSKSFFLDTMSLHIAVNGMCSRQRPAWMKMNKKKKNGEQTDEGTKAVDEFAASSKDRMGNANELPDEQSLSCDLEENPWFTHSALNNLADVAMLHCNIKMDKTTRDYFGTLDRRGVVDMFGDLMEYCATDVDVTYKVFQKVLPNFLEVCNHPVSFGALRHLSSCFLPINQEWEQFVEGAEKQYQEVQLEIYNRLKKLADDAVAMLSEAEDGTRTVVGDNILKDPWLSQLDWTIKPIKMVKGKKKGEPSRPAKNQKLPGMPQWYKDLYPTAASPMNISLRTRVAPLLLRLQWDEHPLFWVDSFGWIFKVKGGKETAKYTKLNYTRCDMTSLSKEELEKLGISKRSIYFKIPHNDGQAARCTNPMAKQYVSYFDRGVLSSQFEYAKSAVELNSQCTYWISSRERISRQMPIYDEDTDMGISNAETGDSKFGMIIPKIIPMGTVTRRAVEDLWLTASNAKKSRIGSELKAMVKAPAGYKFVGADVDSEELWIASVIGDSLFGIHGGTALGWMTLEGNKNDGTDLHSRTANILGISRNEAKVFNYGRIYGAGLKFAIQLLKQFNPLITDKEAEEAATKLYDATKGKKARSNAFKANRFWRGGSESIVFNRLEEMAEQDVPRTPVLGASVTQALMKQNLRKSNFLTSRINWTIQSSGVDYLHLLIASMDYLISKFNIEARLVITVHDEIRYLVKEEDKYRAALALQISNLWTRAMFCQQLGIDNVPQSVAFFSLIDIDHVLRKEVDLDCVTPSHPEAIPHGEAISIVDLLKICSDLAGDSGSENPSYATSDYKERIPVLRDLSMAEPNMTEYLAAQITCEKDKFQSIVQSVKNKSLKRPRRVNAKRDSGADDSVSKVASDQANNETKDPPKRSSKPKSTVNRKKPGDSSTSGKKTATAKDSSKHKKTSKSKDTLSANINETSEGTCENIIENDTSTDLDEAVPEHLPIRTSSVSPFKFPESSKVFDNSTIFFDNGDFVLPTRSEYREY
;
A
#
# COMPACT_ATOMS: atom_id res chain seq x y z
N MET A 1 15.31 4.30 34.75
CA MET A 1 14.90 4.04 33.34
C MET A 1 14.57 2.57 33.09
N ARG A 2 15.50 1.57 33.13
CA ARG A 2 15.17 0.16 32.77
C ARG A 2 13.91 -0.38 33.47
N SER A 3 13.72 -0.14 34.76
CA SER A 3 12.52 -0.56 35.52
C SER A 3 11.19 0.06 35.06
N ARG A 4 11.23 1.13 34.26
CA ARG A 4 10.09 1.80 33.61
C ARG A 4 9.92 1.41 32.13
N VAL A 5 10.80 0.54 31.63
CA VAL A 5 10.84 0.11 30.23
C VAL A 5 10.77 -1.41 30.15
N PHE A 6 11.74 -2.15 30.68
CA PHE A 6 11.73 -3.63 30.72
C PHE A 6 11.24 -4.20 32.07
N GLY A 7 10.67 -3.35 32.92
CA GLY A 7 10.12 -3.75 34.21
C GLY A 7 11.13 -4.39 35.17
N THR A 8 10.67 -5.32 36.00
CA THR A 8 11.45 -5.92 37.11
C THR A 8 12.14 -7.24 36.75
N LYS A 9 11.89 -7.81 35.57
CA LYS A 9 12.53 -9.06 35.12
C LYS A 9 14.05 -8.89 34.98
N PRO A 10 14.86 -9.90 35.36
CA PRO A 10 16.32 -9.86 35.21
C PRO A 10 16.72 -9.77 33.73
N GLN A 11 17.84 -9.12 33.44
CA GLN A 11 18.28 -8.92 32.06
C GLN A 11 18.78 -10.22 31.42
N ILE A 12 18.16 -10.62 30.31
CA ILE A 12 18.70 -11.63 29.41
C ILE A 12 19.97 -11.09 28.76
N LEU A 13 21.08 -11.84 28.88
CA LEU A 13 22.34 -11.55 28.22
C LEU A 13 22.59 -12.52 27.07
N PRO A 14 23.25 -12.08 25.98
CA PRO A 14 23.62 -12.93 24.86
C PRO A 14 24.69 -13.96 25.26
N ASP A 15 24.68 -15.09 24.55
CA ASP A 15 25.68 -16.15 24.67
C ASP A 15 27.01 -15.74 24.01
N VAL A 16 28.14 -16.12 24.59
CA VAL A 16 29.48 -15.72 24.13
C VAL A 16 29.75 -16.25 22.72
N ASP A 17 29.34 -17.49 22.44
CA ASP A 17 29.43 -18.10 21.11
C ASP A 17 28.69 -17.26 20.05
N ARG A 18 27.56 -16.65 20.41
CA ARG A 18 26.77 -15.80 19.50
C ARG A 18 27.42 -14.44 19.27
N ILE A 19 28.07 -13.86 20.29
CA ILE A 19 28.82 -12.61 20.16
C ILE A 19 29.99 -12.78 19.18
N GLU A 20 30.74 -13.88 19.28
CA GLU A 20 31.83 -14.16 18.34
C GLU A 20 31.32 -14.48 16.92
N GLN A 21 30.19 -15.18 16.78
CA GLN A 21 29.55 -15.39 15.48
C GLN A 21 29.04 -14.08 14.84
N ALA A 22 28.50 -13.14 15.63
CA ALA A 22 28.13 -11.82 15.16
C ALA A 22 29.37 -11.03 14.68
N LYS A 23 30.47 -11.07 15.42
CA LYS A 23 31.76 -10.49 15.00
C LYS A 23 32.27 -11.10 13.69
N GLU A 24 32.25 -12.43 13.53
CA GLU A 24 32.61 -13.10 12.25
C GLU A 24 31.73 -12.58 11.10
N HIS A 25 30.41 -12.52 11.33
CA HIS A 25 29.46 -12.07 10.32
C HIS A 25 29.66 -10.60 9.91
N LEU A 26 29.90 -9.69 10.86
CA LEU A 26 30.18 -8.28 10.59
C LEU A 26 31.56 -8.08 9.93
N ALA A 27 32.57 -8.87 10.29
CA ALA A 27 33.89 -8.84 9.67
C ALA A 27 33.83 -9.28 8.20
N LEU A 28 33.16 -10.41 7.91
CA LEU A 28 32.90 -10.88 6.54
C LEU A 28 32.12 -9.86 5.68
N ASN A 29 31.43 -8.91 6.31
CA ASN A 29 30.68 -7.85 5.65
C ASN A 29 31.42 -6.50 5.57
N ASN A 30 32.65 -6.39 6.09
CA ASN A 30 33.44 -5.16 6.21
C ASN A 30 32.77 -4.06 7.08
N LEU A 31 31.97 -4.46 8.07
CA LEU A 31 31.26 -3.55 9.00
C LEU A 31 31.89 -3.52 10.40
N LEU A 32 32.56 -4.59 10.83
CA LEU A 32 33.24 -4.62 12.13
C LEU A 32 34.35 -3.56 12.17
N GLY A 33 34.38 -2.74 13.22
CA GLY A 33 35.38 -1.68 13.40
C GLY A 33 35.14 -0.41 12.56
N LYS A 34 33.98 -0.28 11.88
CA LYS A 34 33.55 1.00 11.29
C LYS A 34 33.14 2.00 12.38
N LYS A 35 33.21 3.29 12.05
CA LYS A 35 32.79 4.39 12.94
C LYS A 35 31.32 4.24 13.33
N THR A 36 31.02 4.41 14.61
CA THR A 36 29.66 4.40 15.18
C THR A 36 29.31 5.73 15.82
N SER A 37 28.02 5.97 16.01
CA SER A 37 27.42 7.22 16.48
C SER A 37 27.20 7.24 17.99
N ILE A 38 28.29 7.31 18.76
CA ILE A 38 28.22 7.44 20.22
C ILE A 38 27.62 8.82 20.57
N SER A 39 26.41 8.79 21.15
CA SER A 39 25.67 9.97 21.62
C SER A 39 25.54 9.95 23.15
N GLU A 40 25.30 11.13 23.75
CA GLU A 40 25.11 11.24 25.21
C GLU A 40 23.83 10.53 25.67
N LEU A 41 23.85 9.95 26.87
CA LEU A 41 22.74 9.14 27.39
C LEU A 41 21.56 10.00 27.84
N ILE A 42 20.47 9.96 27.07
CA ILE A 42 19.20 10.66 27.35
C ILE A 42 18.56 10.08 28.62
N LYS A 43 18.18 10.97 29.56
CA LYS A 43 17.60 10.61 30.87
C LYS A 43 16.48 11.57 31.24
N PHE A 44 15.28 11.05 31.48
CA PHE A 44 14.10 11.79 31.93
C PHE A 44 13.15 10.86 32.71
N PRO A 45 12.16 11.38 33.46
CA PRO A 45 11.21 10.58 34.23
C PRO A 45 10.19 9.83 33.34
N VAL A 46 10.57 8.65 32.84
CA VAL A 46 9.64 7.73 32.17
C VAL A 46 8.54 7.27 33.16
N PRO A 47 7.24 7.34 32.79
CA PRO A 47 6.13 6.94 33.66
C PRO A 47 6.17 5.50 34.18
N GLU A 48 5.38 5.22 35.21
CA GLU A 48 5.24 3.87 35.77
C GLU A 48 4.45 2.94 34.83
N LEU A 49 4.98 1.72 34.65
CA LEU A 49 4.28 0.60 34.03
C LEU A 49 3.24 0.04 35.02
N ILE A 50 2.06 -0.35 34.50
CA ILE A 50 1.03 -1.04 35.30
C ILE A 50 1.40 -2.54 35.49
N GLY A 51 2.14 -3.11 34.54
CA GLY A 51 2.61 -4.50 34.59
C GLY A 51 4.05 -4.64 35.08
N LYS A 52 4.45 -5.86 35.43
CA LYS A 52 5.82 -6.23 35.84
C LYS A 52 6.83 -6.17 34.69
N ASP A 53 6.33 -6.18 33.45
CA ASP A 53 7.04 -5.98 32.19
C ASP A 53 6.09 -5.40 31.12
N LEU A 54 6.56 -5.19 29.88
CA LEU A 54 5.74 -4.55 28.83
C LEU A 54 4.60 -5.41 28.29
N ASP A 55 4.68 -6.73 28.34
CA ASP A 55 3.61 -7.60 27.85
C ASP A 55 2.40 -7.53 28.81
N GLU A 56 2.67 -7.58 30.12
CA GLU A 56 1.65 -7.36 31.14
C GLU A 56 1.10 -5.92 31.08
N HIS A 57 1.96 -4.91 30.83
CA HIS A 57 1.51 -3.52 30.69
C HIS A 57 0.61 -3.31 29.46
N PHE A 58 1.05 -3.77 28.28
CA PHE A 58 0.28 -3.67 27.04
C PHE A 58 -1.00 -4.51 27.06
N HIS A 59 -1.01 -5.63 27.78
CA HIS A 59 -2.25 -6.37 28.03
C HIS A 59 -3.26 -5.53 28.84
N HIS A 60 -2.83 -4.91 29.95
CA HIS A 60 -3.71 -4.10 30.79
C HIS A 60 -4.23 -2.83 30.08
N ILE A 61 -3.38 -2.02 29.44
CA ILE A 61 -3.85 -0.83 28.72
C ILE A 61 -4.64 -1.19 27.46
N GLY A 62 -4.25 -2.25 26.75
CA GLY A 62 -5.00 -2.76 25.60
C GLY A 62 -6.40 -3.23 25.97
N ARG A 63 -6.57 -3.80 27.16
CA ARG A 63 -7.88 -4.21 27.68
C ARG A 63 -8.70 -3.01 28.17
N HIS A 64 -8.08 -2.03 28.82
CA HIS A 64 -8.73 -0.76 29.16
C HIS A 64 -9.28 -0.05 27.92
N MET A 65 -8.49 0.06 26.85
CA MET A 65 -8.89 0.61 25.54
C MET A 65 -10.00 -0.23 24.85
N SER A 66 -10.13 -1.51 25.18
CA SER A 66 -11.10 -2.43 24.57
C SER A 66 -12.45 -2.50 25.29
N GLU A 67 -12.49 -2.25 26.60
CA GLU A 67 -13.69 -2.36 27.43
C GLU A 67 -14.38 -1.00 27.60
N PRO A 68 -15.72 -0.96 27.82
CA PRO A 68 -16.64 -2.09 27.86
C PRO A 68 -17.04 -2.64 26.47
N TYR A 69 -16.50 -2.08 25.38
CA TYR A 69 -16.95 -2.40 24.01
C TYR A 69 -16.75 -3.87 23.63
N LEU A 70 -15.70 -4.54 24.14
CA LEU A 70 -15.47 -5.97 23.94
C LEU A 70 -16.52 -6.82 24.67
N THR A 71 -16.86 -6.46 25.91
CA THR A 71 -17.98 -7.05 26.65
C THR A 71 -19.32 -6.80 25.96
N MET A 72 -19.57 -5.58 25.46
CA MET A 72 -20.76 -5.25 24.67
C MET A 72 -20.84 -6.11 23.40
N ALA A 73 -19.75 -6.21 22.63
CA ALA A 73 -19.70 -6.96 21.38
C ALA A 73 -19.92 -8.47 21.59
N THR A 74 -19.25 -9.05 22.60
CA THR A 74 -19.37 -10.48 22.89
C THR A 74 -20.70 -10.88 23.52
N ASN A 75 -21.39 -9.97 24.24
CA ASN A 75 -22.76 -10.17 24.67
C ASN A 75 -23.77 -9.98 23.53
N PHE A 76 -23.59 -8.96 22.69
CA PHE A 76 -24.49 -8.69 21.57
C PHE A 76 -24.51 -9.84 20.55
N VAL A 77 -23.37 -10.53 20.33
CA VAL A 77 -23.32 -11.77 19.53
C VAL A 77 -24.15 -12.92 20.14
N ARG A 78 -24.28 -12.99 21.47
CA ARG A 78 -25.01 -14.06 22.18
C ARG A 78 -26.52 -13.84 22.23
N ASN A 79 -26.96 -12.59 22.39
CA ASN A 79 -28.34 -12.28 22.76
C ASN A 79 -29.33 -12.34 21.59
N GLY A 80 -28.86 -12.22 20.35
CA GLY A 80 -29.71 -12.18 19.15
C GLY A 80 -30.26 -10.79 18.84
N LEU A 81 -31.07 -10.72 17.78
CA LEU A 81 -31.97 -9.61 17.49
C LEU A 81 -33.42 -10.04 17.71
N PRO A 82 -34.33 -9.13 18.11
CA PRO A 82 -35.77 -9.39 18.11
C PRO A 82 -36.32 -9.51 16.69
N THR A 83 -37.53 -10.03 16.56
CA THR A 83 -38.26 -10.18 15.28
C THR A 83 -38.27 -8.86 14.49
N MET A 84 -37.93 -8.94 13.20
CA MET A 84 -37.90 -7.79 12.29
C MET A 84 -39.33 -7.26 12.03
N PRO A 85 -39.56 -5.93 12.01
CA PRO A 85 -40.84 -5.35 11.60
C PRO A 85 -41.16 -5.63 10.12
N SER A 86 -42.43 -5.89 9.80
CA SER A 86 -42.88 -6.13 8.42
C SER A 86 -43.06 -4.80 7.64
N PRO A 87 -43.07 -4.83 6.29
CA PRO A 87 -43.25 -3.64 5.44
C PRO A 87 -44.38 -2.70 5.86
N GLU A 88 -45.52 -3.27 6.26
CA GLU A 88 -46.73 -2.55 6.68
C GLU A 88 -46.60 -1.83 8.04
N THR A 89 -45.63 -2.22 8.87
CA THR A 89 -45.45 -1.64 10.22
C THR A 89 -44.55 -0.41 10.26
N TRP A 90 -43.74 -0.16 9.22
CA TRP A 90 -42.83 0.98 9.18
C TRP A 90 -43.58 2.31 9.05
N ILE A 91 -43.40 3.20 10.02
CA ILE A 91 -44.10 4.48 10.10
C ILE A 91 -43.36 5.54 9.26
N ARG A 92 -44.08 6.14 8.31
CA ARG A 92 -43.64 7.29 7.50
C ARG A 92 -43.65 8.57 8.35
N LYS A 93 -42.63 8.78 9.19
CA LYS A 93 -42.45 9.97 10.04
C LYS A 93 -40.98 10.32 10.16
N SER A 94 -40.64 11.61 10.08
CA SER A 94 -39.27 12.11 10.23
C SER A 94 -38.66 11.86 11.62
N GLY A 95 -37.32 11.76 11.64
CA GLY A 95 -36.55 11.41 12.84
C GLY A 95 -36.59 9.91 13.13
N TRP A 96 -36.20 9.51 14.35
CA TRP A 96 -36.20 8.11 14.75
C TRP A 96 -37.55 7.65 15.29
N THR A 97 -37.96 6.45 14.85
CA THR A 97 -39.03 5.65 15.46
C THR A 97 -38.44 4.32 15.93
N ARG A 98 -38.68 3.98 17.20
CA ARG A 98 -38.40 2.68 17.83
C ARG A 98 -39.61 1.76 17.64
N TYR A 99 -39.33 0.49 17.38
CA TYR A 99 -40.28 -0.60 17.19
C TYR A 99 -39.96 -1.68 18.24
N ASP A 100 -40.79 -1.79 19.25
CA ASP A 100 -40.64 -2.76 20.34
C ASP A 100 -41.23 -4.14 19.94
N PRO A 101 -40.73 -5.26 20.51
CA PRO A 101 -41.18 -6.61 20.13
C PRO A 101 -42.63 -6.94 20.51
N ASP A 102 -43.30 -6.09 21.27
CA ASP A 102 -44.73 -6.15 21.58
C ASP A 102 -45.61 -5.50 20.50
N GLY A 103 -45.00 -4.96 19.44
CA GLY A 103 -45.67 -4.22 18.36
C GLY A 103 -45.92 -2.74 18.68
N SER A 104 -45.51 -2.25 19.86
CA SER A 104 -45.64 -0.83 20.19
C SER A 104 -44.52 0.00 19.53
N THR A 105 -44.88 1.21 19.08
CA THR A 105 -43.96 2.12 18.39
C THR A 105 -43.82 3.43 19.14
N LYS A 106 -42.61 3.99 19.18
CA LYS A 106 -42.28 5.17 19.98
C LYS A 106 -41.30 6.06 19.23
N SER A 107 -41.64 7.34 19.07
CA SER A 107 -40.72 8.31 18.46
C SER A 107 -39.66 8.71 19.49
N VAL A 108 -38.38 8.72 19.09
CA VAL A 108 -37.23 8.95 19.98
C VAL A 108 -36.24 9.95 19.34
N PRO A 109 -35.39 10.66 20.11
CA PRO A 109 -34.37 11.54 19.52
C PRO A 109 -33.22 10.76 18.89
N TYR A 110 -32.85 9.61 19.47
CA TYR A 110 -31.84 8.67 19.01
C TYR A 110 -32.10 7.28 19.64
N PRO A 111 -31.50 6.18 19.13
CA PRO A 111 -31.59 4.86 19.76
C PRO A 111 -30.79 4.83 21.07
N ASP A 112 -31.43 4.55 22.22
CA ASP A 112 -30.74 4.65 23.52
C ASP A 112 -29.80 3.47 23.84
N ASP A 113 -30.01 2.30 23.22
CA ASP A 113 -29.26 1.08 23.50
C ASP A 113 -27.73 1.22 23.30
N SER A 114 -26.97 0.44 24.09
CA SER A 114 -25.50 0.47 24.11
C SER A 114 -24.82 -0.35 23.00
N ALA A 115 -25.57 -1.22 22.32
CA ALA A 115 -25.07 -2.04 21.22
C ALA A 115 -26.11 -2.06 20.09
N LEU A 116 -25.67 -1.73 18.88
CA LEU A 116 -26.50 -1.55 17.69
C LEU A 116 -25.79 -2.16 16.47
N VAL A 117 -26.55 -2.73 15.54
CA VAL A 117 -26.16 -2.77 14.12
C VAL A 117 -26.82 -1.59 13.42
N PHE A 118 -26.15 -0.96 12.45
CA PHE A 118 -26.59 0.28 11.79
C PHE A 118 -26.17 0.32 10.31
N ASP A 119 -27.06 0.83 9.46
CA ASP A 119 -26.85 1.03 8.01
C ASP A 119 -27.57 2.31 7.51
N THR A 120 -27.04 2.97 6.47
CA THR A 120 -27.59 4.21 5.89
C THR A 120 -27.69 4.17 4.37
N GLU A 121 -28.88 4.46 3.82
CA GLU A 121 -29.06 4.59 2.37
C GLU A 121 -29.31 6.04 1.90
N VAL A 122 -28.91 6.28 0.66
CA VAL A 122 -28.81 7.62 0.06
C VAL A 122 -29.23 7.65 -1.41
N LEU A 123 -29.85 8.76 -1.82
CA LEU A 123 -30.07 9.07 -3.23
C LEU A 123 -28.77 9.56 -3.89
N TYR A 124 -27.76 8.69 -4.03
CA TYR A 124 -26.36 9.05 -4.35
C TYR A 124 -26.12 9.83 -5.67
N LYS A 125 -27.13 9.94 -6.54
CA LYS A 125 -27.07 10.78 -7.77
C LYS A 125 -27.64 12.19 -7.57
N ILE A 126 -28.24 12.46 -6.41
CA ILE A 126 -28.96 13.69 -6.04
C ILE A 126 -28.35 14.30 -4.78
N SER A 127 -28.04 13.48 -3.76
CA SER A 127 -27.44 13.90 -2.49
C SER A 127 -26.61 12.78 -1.88
N ASP A 128 -25.49 13.14 -1.22
CA ASP A 128 -24.61 12.20 -0.49
C ASP A 128 -25.06 11.98 0.97
N PHE A 129 -26.12 12.68 1.39
CA PHE A 129 -26.71 12.68 2.73
C PHE A 129 -27.82 11.60 2.90
N PRO A 130 -28.00 11.07 4.13
CA PRO A 130 -28.96 10.01 4.45
C PRO A 130 -30.41 10.40 4.12
N VAL A 131 -31.14 9.49 3.46
CA VAL A 131 -32.60 9.60 3.27
C VAL A 131 -33.37 8.65 4.19
N LEU A 132 -32.81 7.46 4.42
CA LEU A 132 -33.29 6.43 5.34
C LEU A 132 -32.08 5.87 6.13
N ALA A 133 -32.32 5.42 7.36
CA ALA A 133 -31.37 4.59 8.09
C ALA A 133 -32.12 3.58 8.97
N VAL A 134 -31.53 2.41 9.19
CA VAL A 134 -32.08 1.39 10.09
C VAL A 134 -31.04 1.00 11.13
N ALA A 135 -31.49 0.77 12.36
CA ALA A 135 -30.68 0.17 13.41
C ALA A 135 -31.43 -0.95 14.15
N ALA A 136 -30.69 -1.92 14.66
CA ALA A 136 -31.24 -3.01 15.47
C ALA A 136 -30.41 -3.21 16.74
N SER A 137 -31.08 -3.32 17.89
CA SER A 137 -30.47 -3.70 19.18
C SER A 137 -30.98 -5.07 19.62
N GLU A 138 -30.43 -5.60 20.72
CA GLU A 138 -30.97 -6.79 21.40
C GLU A 138 -32.42 -6.59 21.92
N LYS A 139 -32.93 -5.35 21.97
CA LYS A 139 -34.23 -5.00 22.58
C LYS A 139 -35.29 -4.55 21.57
N ALA A 140 -34.89 -3.82 20.53
CA ALA A 140 -35.82 -3.16 19.60
C ALA A 140 -35.18 -2.90 18.24
N TRP A 141 -36.04 -2.74 17.23
CA TRP A 141 -35.66 -2.17 15.93
C TRP A 141 -35.90 -0.67 15.91
N TYR A 142 -35.17 0.03 15.05
CA TYR A 142 -35.23 1.48 14.90
C TYR A 142 -35.16 1.86 13.42
N GLY A 143 -36.06 2.73 12.98
CA GLY A 143 -36.05 3.32 11.63
C GLY A 143 -35.95 4.84 11.72
N TRP A 144 -35.07 5.43 10.92
CA TRP A 144 -34.91 6.88 10.76
C TRP A 144 -35.35 7.31 9.37
N VAL A 145 -36.15 8.36 9.30
CA VAL A 145 -36.56 8.97 8.03
C VAL A 145 -36.08 10.43 8.00
N SER A 146 -35.44 10.82 6.90
CA SER A 146 -34.99 12.19 6.70
C SER A 146 -36.19 13.14 6.53
N PRO A 147 -36.26 14.30 7.23
CA PRO A 147 -37.30 15.29 6.99
C PRO A 147 -37.24 15.84 5.55
N TRP A 148 -36.06 15.80 4.91
CA TRP A 148 -35.91 16.17 3.50
C TRP A 148 -36.57 15.14 2.56
N LEU A 149 -36.62 13.86 2.92
CA LEU A 149 -37.31 12.84 2.12
C LEU A 149 -38.83 13.08 2.10
N LEU A 150 -39.40 13.54 3.22
CA LEU A 150 -40.84 13.78 3.40
C LEU A 150 -41.33 15.17 2.95
N GLU A 151 -40.49 15.94 2.23
CA GLU A 151 -40.75 17.33 1.83
C GLU A 151 -41.01 18.30 3.02
N GLU A 152 -40.63 17.94 4.25
CA GLU A 152 -40.74 18.79 5.47
C GLU A 152 -39.68 19.90 5.52
N THR A 153 -38.58 19.74 4.77
CA THR A 153 -37.53 20.76 4.60
C THR A 153 -36.90 20.65 3.22
N GLU A 154 -36.41 21.78 2.70
CA GLU A 154 -35.67 21.83 1.44
C GLU A 154 -34.16 21.63 1.62
N ASN A 155 -33.62 21.70 2.84
CA ASN A 155 -32.20 21.47 3.08
C ASN A 155 -31.88 19.96 3.04
N PRO A 156 -31.10 19.46 2.04
CA PRO A 156 -30.74 18.06 1.95
C PRO A 156 -29.66 17.63 2.97
N ARG A 157 -28.99 18.57 3.66
CA ARG A 157 -27.82 18.31 4.51
C ARG A 157 -28.18 17.75 5.90
N GLN A 158 -29.08 16.77 5.95
CA GLN A 158 -29.58 16.14 7.18
C GLN A 158 -28.60 15.06 7.67
N LEU A 159 -28.29 15.01 8.97
CA LEU A 159 -27.40 14.00 9.57
C LEU A 159 -28.15 13.16 10.62
N VAL A 160 -27.77 11.88 10.76
CA VAL A 160 -28.43 10.94 11.69
C VAL A 160 -27.86 11.08 13.11
N PRO A 161 -28.65 11.41 14.14
CA PRO A 161 -28.20 11.39 15.53
C PRO A 161 -28.18 9.96 16.08
N LEU A 162 -27.15 9.58 16.85
CA LEU A 162 -27.05 8.29 17.55
C LEU A 162 -26.80 8.43 19.07
N GLY A 163 -26.58 9.64 19.57
CA GLY A 163 -26.42 9.93 21.01
C GLY A 163 -25.08 9.47 21.58
N THR A 164 -24.03 9.42 20.76
CA THR A 164 -22.73 8.81 21.12
C THR A 164 -21.82 9.70 21.97
N ARG A 165 -22.19 10.96 22.21
CA ARG A 165 -21.48 11.86 23.14
C ARG A 165 -21.82 11.58 24.62
N GLU A 166 -23.08 11.23 24.90
CA GLU A 166 -23.55 10.99 26.27
C GLU A 166 -23.06 9.65 26.82
N LYS A 167 -23.43 8.55 26.16
CA LYS A 167 -23.22 7.16 26.61
C LYS A 167 -22.24 6.42 25.70
N GLN A 168 -21.51 5.46 26.26
CA GLN A 168 -20.69 4.53 25.47
C GLN A 168 -21.58 3.65 24.59
N LYS A 169 -21.28 3.59 23.29
CA LYS A 169 -22.08 2.84 22.28
C LYS A 169 -21.17 2.06 21.34
N LEU A 170 -21.47 0.77 21.18
CA LEU A 170 -20.96 -0.07 20.09
C LEU A 170 -21.91 0.04 18.89
N VAL A 171 -21.37 0.42 17.74
CA VAL A 171 -22.11 0.50 16.47
C VAL A 171 -21.44 -0.44 15.47
N VAL A 172 -22.11 -1.52 15.09
CA VAL A 172 -21.63 -2.50 14.13
C VAL A 172 -22.18 -2.18 12.75
N GLY A 173 -21.36 -2.28 11.70
CA GLY A 173 -21.80 -2.12 10.31
C GLY A 173 -20.95 -2.93 9.33
N HIS A 174 -21.22 -2.77 8.04
CA HIS A 174 -20.42 -3.39 6.97
C HIS A 174 -19.89 -2.31 6.03
N ASN A 175 -18.56 -2.14 5.98
CA ASN A 175 -17.94 -0.95 5.38
C ASN A 175 -18.36 0.34 6.13
N VAL A 176 -18.48 0.24 7.47
CA VAL A 176 -19.15 1.23 8.35
C VAL A 176 -18.62 2.66 8.27
N GLY A 177 -17.43 2.89 7.70
CA GLY A 177 -16.92 4.23 7.38
C GLY A 177 -17.80 4.99 6.36
N TYR A 178 -18.61 4.27 5.58
CA TYR A 178 -19.63 4.83 4.69
C TYR A 178 -20.79 5.47 5.46
N ASP A 179 -21.24 4.82 6.53
CA ASP A 179 -22.39 5.21 7.36
C ASP A 179 -22.00 6.18 8.47
N ARG A 180 -20.82 5.96 9.06
CA ARG A 180 -20.23 6.85 10.07
C ARG A 180 -20.14 8.29 9.59
N LYS A 181 -19.79 8.52 8.31
CA LYS A 181 -19.73 9.87 7.70
C LYS A 181 -21.12 10.53 7.49
N ARG A 182 -22.19 9.94 8.04
CA ARG A 182 -23.56 10.48 8.08
C ARG A 182 -24.12 10.58 9.50
N VAL A 183 -23.35 10.14 10.51
CA VAL A 183 -23.70 10.25 11.93
C VAL A 183 -23.34 11.64 12.43
N LYS A 184 -24.32 12.37 12.97
CA LYS A 184 -24.17 13.75 13.44
C LYS A 184 -23.12 13.88 14.54
N ASP A 185 -23.13 12.97 15.52
CA ASP A 185 -22.31 13.04 16.73
C ASP A 185 -20.79 12.92 16.50
N GLU A 186 -20.37 12.48 15.31
CA GLU A 186 -18.95 12.29 14.96
C GLU A 186 -18.26 13.57 14.46
N TYR A 187 -19.07 14.58 14.09
CA TYR A 187 -18.66 15.89 13.57
C TYR A 187 -18.44 16.93 14.69
N HIS A 188 -17.99 16.48 15.86
CA HIS A 188 -17.63 17.31 17.01
C HIS A 188 -16.12 17.19 17.27
N ILE A 189 -15.48 18.23 17.84
CA ILE A 189 -14.02 18.28 18.01
C ILE A 189 -13.51 17.24 19.03
N THR A 190 -14.12 17.17 20.21
CA THR A 190 -13.82 16.14 21.21
C THR A 190 -14.26 14.76 20.70
N SER A 191 -13.51 13.70 21.04
CA SER A 191 -13.85 12.34 20.63
C SER A 191 -15.21 11.91 21.19
N SER A 192 -15.97 11.17 20.39
CA SER A 192 -17.21 10.51 20.80
C SER A 192 -16.93 9.25 21.65
N LYS A 193 -17.96 8.76 22.33
CA LYS A 193 -17.92 7.50 23.10
C LYS A 193 -18.41 6.31 22.24
N SER A 194 -18.33 6.47 20.91
CA SER A 194 -18.62 5.44 19.92
C SER A 194 -17.47 4.44 19.80
N PHE A 195 -17.79 3.23 19.35
CA PHE A 195 -16.87 2.38 18.57
C PHE A 195 -17.63 1.86 17.35
N PHE A 196 -17.23 2.31 16.16
CA PHE A 196 -17.73 1.81 14.88
C PHE A 196 -16.95 0.55 14.47
N LEU A 197 -17.55 -0.62 14.72
CA LEU A 197 -16.93 -1.93 14.49
C LEU A 197 -17.29 -2.47 13.11
N ASP A 198 -16.33 -2.41 12.20
CA ASP A 198 -16.50 -2.78 10.79
C ASP A 198 -16.37 -4.29 10.53
N THR A 199 -17.49 -4.96 10.21
CA THR A 199 -17.48 -6.38 9.84
C THR A 199 -16.65 -6.68 8.59
N MET A 200 -16.47 -5.72 7.67
CA MET A 200 -15.65 -5.86 6.47
C MET A 200 -14.16 -6.01 6.85
N SER A 201 -13.64 -5.13 7.72
CA SER A 201 -12.30 -5.21 8.30
C SER A 201 -12.05 -6.53 9.04
N LEU A 202 -12.99 -6.96 9.89
CA LEU A 202 -12.86 -8.23 10.61
C LEU A 202 -12.82 -9.42 9.63
N HIS A 203 -13.64 -9.41 8.57
CA HIS A 203 -13.63 -10.44 7.53
C HIS A 203 -12.29 -10.46 6.77
N ILE A 204 -11.75 -9.30 6.40
CA ILE A 204 -10.49 -9.21 5.64
C ILE A 204 -9.31 -9.76 6.45
N ALA A 205 -9.27 -9.50 7.77
CA ALA A 205 -8.24 -10.04 8.65
C ALA A 205 -8.27 -11.58 8.74
N VAL A 206 -9.45 -12.20 8.82
CA VAL A 206 -9.61 -13.66 9.00
C VAL A 206 -9.60 -14.42 7.66
N ASN A 207 -10.26 -13.90 6.63
CA ASN A 207 -10.57 -14.61 5.39
C ASN A 207 -10.21 -13.83 4.10
N GLY A 208 -9.64 -12.63 4.20
CA GLY A 208 -9.29 -11.82 3.02
C GLY A 208 -8.25 -12.48 2.10
N MET A 209 -8.35 -12.20 0.79
CA MET A 209 -7.42 -12.68 -0.25
C MET A 209 -6.41 -11.63 -0.70
N CYS A 210 -5.19 -12.06 -1.05
CA CYS A 210 -4.16 -11.15 -1.57
C CYS A 210 -4.41 -10.72 -3.03
N SER A 211 -3.72 -9.68 -3.49
CA SER A 211 -3.84 -9.14 -4.85
C SER A 211 -3.57 -10.15 -5.97
N ARG A 212 -2.72 -11.15 -5.75
CA ARG A 212 -2.46 -12.25 -6.70
C ARG A 212 -3.57 -13.30 -6.73
N GLN A 213 -4.35 -13.44 -5.65
CA GLN A 213 -5.46 -14.39 -5.56
C GLN A 213 -6.75 -13.84 -6.20
N ARG A 214 -7.01 -12.53 -6.09
CA ARG A 214 -8.23 -11.88 -6.62
C ARG A 214 -8.58 -12.27 -8.08
N PRO A 215 -7.66 -12.21 -9.07
CA PRO A 215 -7.99 -12.58 -10.45
C PRO A 215 -8.29 -14.07 -10.65
N ALA A 216 -7.60 -14.94 -9.90
CA ALA A 216 -7.84 -16.38 -9.93
C ALA A 216 -9.22 -16.72 -9.32
N TRP A 217 -9.56 -16.10 -8.19
CA TRP A 217 -10.87 -16.24 -7.56
C TRP A 217 -12.00 -15.74 -8.47
N MET A 218 -11.84 -14.59 -9.14
CA MET A 218 -12.83 -14.11 -10.12
C MET A 218 -13.04 -15.09 -11.28
N LYS A 219 -11.97 -15.70 -11.81
CA LYS A 219 -12.07 -16.74 -12.86
C LYS A 219 -12.79 -18.00 -12.36
N MET A 220 -12.46 -18.47 -11.15
CA MET A 220 -13.07 -19.66 -10.54
C MET A 220 -14.54 -19.42 -10.15
N ASN A 221 -14.89 -18.25 -9.62
CA ASN A 221 -16.28 -17.90 -9.31
C ASN A 221 -17.12 -17.75 -10.61
N LYS A 222 -16.56 -17.20 -11.70
CA LYS A 222 -17.25 -17.20 -13.00
C LYS A 222 -17.44 -18.63 -13.54
N LYS A 223 -16.45 -19.53 -13.40
CA LYS A 223 -16.66 -20.97 -13.69
C LYS A 223 -17.81 -21.56 -12.87
N LYS A 224 -17.79 -21.36 -11.54
CA LYS A 224 -18.80 -21.89 -10.61
C LYS A 224 -20.21 -21.43 -10.99
N LYS A 225 -20.42 -20.11 -11.12
CA LYS A 225 -21.73 -19.55 -11.50
C LYS A 225 -22.19 -20.03 -12.88
N ASN A 226 -21.29 -20.18 -13.84
CA ASN A 226 -21.62 -20.72 -15.16
C ASN A 226 -22.02 -22.22 -15.13
N GLY A 227 -21.54 -23.01 -14.17
CA GLY A 227 -21.98 -24.39 -13.96
C GLY A 227 -23.33 -24.47 -13.21
N GLU A 228 -23.52 -23.61 -12.21
CA GLU A 228 -24.80 -23.48 -11.49
C GLU A 228 -25.94 -22.92 -12.39
N GLN A 229 -25.61 -22.15 -13.42
CA GLN A 229 -26.57 -21.59 -14.39
C GLN A 229 -27.03 -22.57 -15.49
N THR A 230 -26.65 -23.85 -15.44
CA THR A 230 -27.06 -24.82 -16.48
C THR A 230 -28.53 -25.23 -16.36
N ASP A 231 -29.17 -25.03 -15.21
CA ASP A 231 -30.60 -25.34 -14.99
C ASP A 231 -31.57 -24.14 -15.16
N GLU A 232 -31.14 -22.88 -14.97
CA GLU A 232 -32.04 -21.71 -15.03
C GLU A 232 -31.52 -20.47 -15.79
N GLY A 233 -32.27 -20.07 -16.83
CA GLY A 233 -32.63 -18.68 -17.14
C GLY A 233 -31.51 -17.66 -17.43
N THR A 234 -31.09 -17.56 -18.70
CA THR A 234 -30.08 -16.57 -19.15
C THR A 234 -30.62 -15.12 -19.20
N LYS A 235 -29.90 -14.13 -18.61
CA LYS A 235 -29.33 -12.91 -19.28
C LYS A 235 -28.78 -11.83 -18.35
N ALA A 236 -27.81 -11.06 -18.89
CA ALA A 236 -27.17 -9.84 -18.35
C ALA A 236 -26.36 -10.02 -17.04
N VAL A 237 -25.35 -9.19 -16.70
CA VAL A 237 -24.80 -7.96 -17.31
C VAL A 237 -23.30 -8.16 -17.59
N ASP A 238 -22.73 -7.54 -18.64
CA ASP A 238 -21.31 -7.70 -19.03
C ASP A 238 -20.66 -6.37 -19.48
N GLU A 239 -20.29 -5.49 -18.54
CA GLU A 239 -19.77 -4.15 -18.85
C GLU A 239 -18.63 -3.65 -17.93
N PHE A 240 -17.55 -4.45 -17.78
CA PHE A 240 -16.26 -3.91 -17.28
C PHE A 240 -14.98 -4.62 -17.82
N ALA A 241 -15.11 -5.57 -18.76
CA ALA A 241 -14.01 -6.43 -19.20
C ALA A 241 -13.29 -5.97 -20.50
N ALA A 242 -13.60 -4.78 -21.02
CA ALA A 242 -13.25 -4.36 -22.38
C ALA A 242 -11.79 -3.83 -22.57
N SER A 243 -10.79 -4.39 -21.89
CA SER A 243 -9.39 -3.94 -22.01
C SER A 243 -8.32 -5.06 -21.98
N SER A 244 -8.67 -6.31 -22.32
CA SER A 244 -7.69 -7.40 -22.48
C SER A 244 -8.12 -8.47 -23.49
N LYS A 245 -8.14 -8.12 -24.78
CA LYS A 245 -8.26 -9.08 -25.89
C LYS A 245 -6.93 -9.28 -26.60
N ASP A 246 -6.29 -10.41 -26.30
CA ASP A 246 -6.02 -11.50 -27.27
C ASP A 246 -4.67 -12.21 -27.04
N ARG A 247 -4.75 -13.51 -26.76
CA ARG A 247 -3.93 -14.54 -27.42
C ARG A 247 -4.68 -15.87 -27.46
N MET A 248 -4.57 -16.55 -28.60
CA MET A 248 -5.45 -17.63 -29.04
C MET A 248 -5.34 -18.91 -28.20
N GLY A 249 -6.45 -19.63 -28.03
CA GLY A 249 -6.48 -20.98 -27.44
C GLY A 249 -7.91 -21.49 -27.20
N ASN A 250 -8.49 -22.15 -28.20
CA ASN A 250 -9.79 -22.86 -28.23
C ASN A 250 -10.95 -22.28 -27.39
N ALA A 251 -11.91 -21.66 -28.06
CA ALA A 251 -13.25 -21.43 -27.53
C ALA A 251 -14.22 -22.49 -28.06
N ASN A 252 -14.37 -23.60 -27.32
CA ASN A 252 -15.57 -24.47 -27.25
C ASN A 252 -15.27 -25.73 -26.41
N GLU A 253 -15.15 -25.54 -25.10
CA GLU A 253 -15.23 -26.62 -24.11
C GLU A 253 -16.29 -26.22 -23.08
N LEU A 254 -17.22 -27.12 -22.76
CA LEU A 254 -18.17 -26.91 -21.67
C LEU A 254 -17.43 -26.98 -20.32
N PRO A 255 -17.93 -26.35 -19.24
CA PRO A 255 -17.33 -26.47 -17.93
C PRO A 255 -17.60 -27.85 -17.33
N ASP A 256 -16.84 -28.87 -17.71
CA ASP A 256 -16.87 -30.18 -17.06
C ASP A 256 -16.70 -30.02 -15.54
N GLU A 257 -17.57 -30.68 -14.77
CA GLU A 257 -17.50 -30.67 -13.30
C GLU A 257 -16.15 -31.19 -12.79
N GLN A 258 -15.56 -32.16 -13.51
CA GLN A 258 -14.20 -32.65 -13.26
C GLN A 258 -13.13 -31.56 -13.40
N SER A 259 -13.34 -30.53 -14.23
CA SER A 259 -12.41 -29.41 -14.33
C SER A 259 -12.49 -28.46 -13.14
N LEU A 260 -13.68 -28.29 -12.56
CA LEU A 260 -13.90 -27.42 -11.39
C LEU A 260 -13.48 -28.11 -10.10
N SER A 261 -13.78 -29.40 -9.94
CA SER A 261 -13.28 -30.19 -8.80
C SER A 261 -11.76 -30.29 -8.81
N CYS A 262 -11.11 -30.49 -9.96
CA CYS A 262 -9.65 -30.39 -10.08
C CYS A 262 -9.13 -28.99 -9.72
N ASP A 263 -9.72 -27.90 -10.23
CA ASP A 263 -9.29 -26.52 -9.91
C ASP A 263 -9.37 -26.23 -8.38
N LEU A 264 -10.44 -26.70 -7.72
CA LEU A 264 -10.64 -26.58 -6.27
C LEU A 264 -9.69 -27.48 -5.47
N GLU A 265 -9.45 -28.71 -5.93
CA GLU A 265 -8.42 -29.59 -5.36
C GLU A 265 -7.00 -29.03 -5.51
N GLU A 266 -6.71 -28.23 -6.54
CA GLU A 266 -5.42 -27.53 -6.63
C GLU A 266 -5.38 -26.26 -5.76
N ASN A 267 -6.53 -25.65 -5.46
CA ASN A 267 -6.65 -24.35 -4.78
C ASN A 267 -7.66 -24.33 -3.61
N PRO A 268 -7.46 -25.09 -2.51
CA PRO A 268 -8.40 -25.13 -1.39
C PRO A 268 -8.70 -23.77 -0.75
N TRP A 269 -7.73 -22.84 -0.79
CA TRP A 269 -7.91 -21.45 -0.32
C TRP A 269 -9.11 -20.72 -0.95
N PHE A 270 -9.60 -21.15 -2.11
CA PHE A 270 -10.79 -20.57 -2.76
C PHE A 270 -12.04 -20.67 -1.87
N THR A 271 -12.24 -21.77 -1.13
CA THR A 271 -13.41 -21.94 -0.25
C THR A 271 -13.27 -21.24 1.10
N HIS A 272 -12.10 -20.64 1.38
CA HIS A 272 -11.81 -19.91 2.63
C HIS A 272 -11.77 -18.40 2.43
N SER A 273 -12.24 -17.88 1.30
CA SER A 273 -12.13 -16.46 0.96
C SER A 273 -13.22 -15.97 0.01
N ALA A 274 -13.57 -14.68 0.11
CA ALA A 274 -14.58 -14.01 -0.69
C ALA A 274 -14.15 -12.58 -1.07
N LEU A 275 -14.94 -11.93 -1.93
CA LEU A 275 -14.82 -10.48 -2.14
C LEU A 275 -15.43 -9.72 -0.97
N ASN A 276 -14.89 -8.54 -0.69
CA ASN A 276 -15.17 -7.73 0.50
C ASN A 276 -16.58 -7.07 0.53
N ASN A 277 -17.60 -7.53 -0.23
CA ASN A 277 -18.95 -6.93 -0.21
C ASN A 277 -19.93 -7.84 0.53
N LEU A 278 -20.92 -7.25 1.22
CA LEU A 278 -21.82 -7.94 2.15
C LEU A 278 -22.40 -9.23 1.57
N ALA A 279 -22.86 -9.23 0.31
CA ALA A 279 -23.42 -10.41 -0.34
C ALA A 279 -22.42 -11.57 -0.53
N ASP A 280 -21.18 -11.30 -0.94
CA ASP A 280 -20.15 -12.35 -1.06
C ASP A 280 -19.61 -12.80 0.32
N VAL A 281 -19.61 -11.90 1.32
CA VAL A 281 -19.23 -12.20 2.71
C VAL A 281 -20.30 -13.04 3.44
N ALA A 282 -21.58 -12.68 3.27
CA ALA A 282 -22.73 -13.40 3.83
C ALA A 282 -22.92 -14.77 3.16
N MET A 283 -22.61 -14.89 1.87
CA MET A 283 -22.50 -16.18 1.19
C MET A 283 -21.40 -17.06 1.83
N LEU A 284 -20.21 -16.53 2.10
CA LEU A 284 -19.11 -17.29 2.71
C LEU A 284 -19.40 -17.73 4.16
N HIS A 285 -19.87 -16.82 5.00
CA HIS A 285 -19.97 -17.06 6.45
C HIS A 285 -21.34 -17.60 6.90
N CYS A 286 -22.41 -17.29 6.16
CA CYS A 286 -23.79 -17.59 6.54
C CYS A 286 -24.56 -18.40 5.49
N ASN A 287 -23.98 -18.63 4.29
CA ASN A 287 -24.66 -19.24 3.14
C ASN A 287 -25.94 -18.49 2.71
N ILE A 288 -25.96 -17.17 2.89
CA ILE A 288 -27.09 -16.29 2.53
C ILE A 288 -26.87 -15.74 1.11
N LYS A 289 -27.87 -15.91 0.24
CA LYS A 289 -27.92 -15.29 -1.09
C LYS A 289 -28.76 -14.02 -1.00
N MET A 290 -28.11 -12.86 -1.04
CA MET A 290 -28.78 -11.55 -1.12
C MET A 290 -29.13 -11.24 -2.58
N ASP A 291 -30.31 -10.65 -2.80
CA ASP A 291 -30.58 -9.95 -4.07
C ASP A 291 -29.94 -8.55 -4.06
N LYS A 292 -29.76 -7.96 -5.24
CA LYS A 292 -29.18 -6.63 -5.45
C LYS A 292 -30.12 -5.68 -6.20
N THR A 293 -31.23 -6.18 -6.76
CA THR A 293 -32.14 -5.38 -7.61
C THR A 293 -32.77 -4.20 -6.86
N THR A 294 -33.30 -4.41 -5.65
CA THR A 294 -33.97 -3.39 -4.84
C THR A 294 -33.09 -2.18 -4.54
N ARG A 295 -31.77 -2.40 -4.42
CA ARG A 295 -30.81 -1.33 -4.13
C ARG A 295 -30.68 -0.30 -5.26
N ASP A 296 -30.84 -0.74 -6.51
CA ASP A 296 -30.74 0.14 -7.68
C ASP A 296 -31.87 1.19 -7.72
N TYR A 297 -32.95 1.02 -6.94
CA TYR A 297 -33.99 2.03 -6.77
C TYR A 297 -33.48 3.34 -6.15
N PHE A 298 -32.59 3.30 -5.15
CA PHE A 298 -31.93 4.52 -4.63
C PHE A 298 -31.02 5.21 -5.66
N GLY A 299 -30.67 4.50 -6.74
CA GLY A 299 -29.95 5.06 -7.89
C GLY A 299 -30.83 5.45 -9.09
N THR A 300 -32.15 5.26 -9.03
CA THR A 300 -33.04 5.45 -10.21
C THR A 300 -34.34 6.19 -9.91
N LEU A 301 -34.84 6.15 -8.67
CA LEU A 301 -36.01 6.90 -8.21
C LEU A 301 -35.62 8.30 -7.70
N ASP A 302 -36.62 9.17 -7.57
CA ASP A 302 -36.52 10.48 -6.91
C ASP A 302 -37.06 10.42 -5.45
N ARG A 303 -37.18 11.58 -4.79
CA ARG A 303 -37.79 11.70 -3.44
C ARG A 303 -39.15 10.99 -3.37
N ARG A 304 -39.98 11.12 -4.41
CA ARG A 304 -41.36 10.65 -4.43
C ARG A 304 -41.45 9.15 -4.67
N GLY A 305 -40.70 8.62 -5.64
CA GLY A 305 -40.62 7.17 -5.86
C GLY A 305 -40.13 6.39 -4.62
N VAL A 306 -39.19 6.96 -3.86
CA VAL A 306 -38.75 6.37 -2.57
C VAL A 306 -39.83 6.44 -1.49
N VAL A 307 -40.61 7.53 -1.42
CA VAL A 307 -41.76 7.63 -0.50
C VAL A 307 -42.89 6.68 -0.91
N ASP A 308 -43.17 6.50 -2.19
CA ASP A 308 -44.18 5.55 -2.67
C ASP A 308 -43.82 4.11 -2.25
N MET A 309 -42.59 3.66 -2.57
CA MET A 309 -42.05 2.33 -2.25
C MET A 309 -41.48 2.19 -0.82
N PHE A 310 -41.82 3.09 0.11
CA PHE A 310 -41.18 3.19 1.44
C PHE A 310 -41.15 1.88 2.25
N GLY A 311 -42.20 1.05 2.21
CA GLY A 311 -42.26 -0.19 2.98
C GLY A 311 -41.20 -1.21 2.53
N ASP A 312 -41.14 -1.46 1.23
CA ASP A 312 -40.21 -2.38 0.58
C ASP A 312 -38.75 -1.91 0.76
N LEU A 313 -38.51 -0.59 0.67
CA LEU A 313 -37.19 0.01 0.85
C LEU A 313 -36.74 -0.01 2.32
N MET A 314 -37.66 0.12 3.28
CA MET A 314 -37.35 -0.08 4.71
C MET A 314 -37.08 -1.54 5.05
N GLU A 315 -37.81 -2.50 4.46
CA GLU A 315 -37.50 -3.93 4.60
C GLU A 315 -36.16 -4.31 3.97
N TYR A 316 -35.79 -3.71 2.82
CA TYR A 316 -34.44 -3.85 2.27
C TYR A 316 -33.36 -3.39 3.26
N CYS A 317 -33.48 -2.18 3.81
CA CYS A 317 -32.51 -1.65 4.78
C CYS A 317 -32.45 -2.51 6.05
N ALA A 318 -33.59 -3.00 6.55
CA ALA A 318 -33.64 -3.88 7.70
C ALA A 318 -33.03 -5.27 7.42
N THR A 319 -33.16 -5.77 6.18
CA THR A 319 -32.53 -7.01 5.74
C THR A 319 -31.00 -6.89 5.67
N ASP A 320 -30.46 -5.78 5.14
CA ASP A 320 -29.01 -5.55 5.12
C ASP A 320 -28.44 -5.42 6.56
N VAL A 321 -29.19 -4.84 7.50
CA VAL A 321 -28.87 -4.81 8.93
C VAL A 321 -28.89 -6.22 9.57
N ASP A 322 -29.92 -7.03 9.33
CA ASP A 322 -30.01 -8.41 9.83
C ASP A 322 -28.90 -9.32 9.26
N VAL A 323 -28.60 -9.21 7.97
CA VAL A 323 -27.51 -9.97 7.34
C VAL A 323 -26.15 -9.51 7.87
N THR A 324 -25.96 -8.20 8.11
CA THR A 324 -24.75 -7.66 8.76
C THR A 324 -24.61 -8.20 10.19
N TYR A 325 -25.69 -8.30 10.96
CA TYR A 325 -25.68 -8.93 12.28
C TYR A 325 -25.28 -10.42 12.21
N LYS A 326 -25.88 -11.19 11.30
CA LYS A 326 -25.56 -12.62 11.10
C LYS A 326 -24.10 -12.84 10.69
N VAL A 327 -23.55 -11.97 9.84
CA VAL A 327 -22.11 -11.94 9.52
C VAL A 327 -21.28 -11.61 10.76
N PHE A 328 -21.64 -10.58 11.52
CA PHE A 328 -20.95 -10.18 12.76
C PHE A 328 -20.86 -11.33 13.78
N GLN A 329 -21.96 -12.07 14.00
CA GLN A 329 -21.99 -13.24 14.88
C GLN A 329 -20.99 -14.35 14.48
N LYS A 330 -20.67 -14.49 13.19
CA LYS A 330 -19.67 -15.47 12.70
C LYS A 330 -18.25 -14.92 12.69
N VAL A 331 -18.08 -13.64 12.34
CA VAL A 331 -16.77 -13.07 12.06
C VAL A 331 -16.08 -12.55 13.33
N LEU A 332 -16.81 -12.00 14.32
CA LEU A 332 -16.17 -11.53 15.56
C LEU A 332 -15.44 -12.64 16.35
N PRO A 333 -16.04 -13.83 16.60
CA PRO A 333 -15.33 -14.90 17.33
C PRO A 333 -14.05 -15.34 16.60
N ASN A 334 -14.12 -15.50 15.28
CA ASN A 334 -12.96 -15.87 14.46
C ASN A 334 -11.88 -14.78 14.46
N PHE A 335 -12.27 -13.50 14.48
CA PHE A 335 -11.32 -12.40 14.61
C PHE A 335 -10.60 -12.42 15.96
N LEU A 336 -11.31 -12.68 17.06
CA LEU A 336 -10.72 -12.76 18.39
C LEU A 336 -9.80 -14.00 18.56
N GLU A 337 -9.98 -15.07 17.78
CA GLU A 337 -9.02 -16.17 17.69
C GLU A 337 -7.77 -15.76 16.88
N VAL A 338 -7.95 -15.10 15.73
CA VAL A 338 -6.87 -14.67 14.83
C VAL A 338 -6.04 -13.52 15.41
N CYS A 339 -6.66 -12.58 16.14
CA CYS A 339 -6.06 -11.39 16.73
C CYS A 339 -6.31 -11.33 18.25
N ASN A 340 -5.78 -12.33 18.98
CA ASN A 340 -6.12 -12.58 20.38
C ASN A 340 -5.60 -11.56 21.43
N HIS A 341 -4.69 -10.65 21.06
CA HIS A 341 -4.18 -9.63 21.99
C HIS A 341 -5.13 -8.42 22.05
N PRO A 342 -5.54 -7.93 23.24
CA PRO A 342 -6.61 -6.93 23.36
C PRO A 342 -6.28 -5.60 22.65
N VAL A 343 -5.01 -5.19 22.61
CA VAL A 343 -4.53 -4.04 21.82
C VAL A 343 -5.02 -4.09 20.36
N SER A 344 -5.09 -5.27 19.73
CA SER A 344 -5.55 -5.44 18.35
C SER A 344 -7.05 -5.23 18.14
N PHE A 345 -7.86 -5.29 19.20
CA PHE A 345 -9.29 -4.96 19.15
C PHE A 345 -9.51 -3.49 19.53
N GLY A 346 -8.94 -3.03 20.66
CA GLY A 346 -9.09 -1.65 21.12
C GLY A 346 -8.54 -0.60 20.14
N ALA A 347 -7.42 -0.87 19.44
CA ALA A 347 -6.87 0.08 18.46
C ALA A 347 -7.82 0.36 17.28
N LEU A 348 -8.71 -0.58 16.93
CA LEU A 348 -9.73 -0.40 15.89
C LEU A 348 -10.70 0.72 16.23
N ARG A 349 -11.00 0.96 17.52
CA ARG A 349 -11.85 2.08 17.96
C ARG A 349 -11.28 3.40 17.46
N HIS A 350 -10.00 3.64 17.73
CA HIS A 350 -9.32 4.88 17.34
C HIS A 350 -9.21 4.99 15.80
N LEU A 351 -8.77 3.93 15.12
CA LEU A 351 -8.69 3.88 13.66
C LEU A 351 -10.04 4.07 12.95
N SER A 352 -11.15 3.66 13.56
CA SER A 352 -12.51 3.91 13.06
C SER A 352 -12.99 5.35 13.26
N SER A 353 -12.43 6.05 14.26
CA SER A 353 -12.89 7.37 14.76
C SER A 353 -12.19 8.59 14.14
N CYS A 354 -11.23 8.36 13.24
CA CYS A 354 -10.46 9.36 12.51
C CYS A 354 -11.33 10.44 11.84
N PHE A 355 -10.78 11.65 11.71
CA PHE A 355 -11.45 12.84 11.18
C PHE A 355 -10.41 13.83 10.66
N LEU A 356 -10.81 14.77 9.81
CA LEU A 356 -9.92 15.75 9.19
C LEU A 356 -10.55 17.15 9.32
N PRO A 357 -10.01 18.05 10.18
CA PRO A 357 -10.50 19.41 10.30
C PRO A 357 -10.10 20.27 9.09
N ILE A 358 -11.02 21.14 8.65
CA ILE A 358 -10.89 22.01 7.47
C ILE A 358 -11.53 23.38 7.75
N ASN A 359 -11.38 24.31 6.81
CA ASN A 359 -12.10 25.59 6.78
C ASN A 359 -12.56 25.91 5.34
N GLN A 360 -13.13 27.09 5.12
CA GLN A 360 -13.61 27.60 3.82
C GLN A 360 -12.58 27.59 2.67
N GLU A 361 -11.29 27.41 2.96
CA GLU A 361 -10.27 27.27 1.91
C GLU A 361 -10.42 25.93 1.16
N TRP A 362 -11.13 24.94 1.72
CA TRP A 362 -11.39 23.65 1.07
C TRP A 362 -12.17 23.82 -0.24
N GLU A 363 -13.28 24.57 -0.26
CA GLU A 363 -14.01 24.86 -1.49
C GLU A 363 -13.15 25.67 -2.47
N GLN A 364 -12.45 26.69 -1.97
CA GLN A 364 -11.58 27.55 -2.79
C GLN A 364 -10.44 26.76 -3.46
N PHE A 365 -9.88 25.78 -2.76
CA PHE A 365 -8.90 24.82 -3.28
C PHE A 365 -9.50 23.93 -4.37
N VAL A 366 -10.68 23.34 -4.14
CA VAL A 366 -11.33 22.45 -5.13
C VAL A 366 -11.71 23.21 -6.40
N GLU A 367 -12.28 24.41 -6.26
CA GLU A 367 -12.63 25.28 -7.39
C GLU A 367 -11.39 25.82 -8.11
N GLY A 368 -10.38 26.29 -7.36
CA GLY A 368 -9.14 26.84 -7.90
C GLY A 368 -8.31 25.80 -8.67
N ALA A 369 -8.16 24.60 -8.13
CA ALA A 369 -7.43 23.50 -8.79
C ALA A 369 -8.17 22.99 -10.04
N GLU A 370 -9.51 22.88 -10.02
CA GLU A 370 -10.28 22.52 -11.20
C GLU A 370 -10.27 23.62 -12.26
N LYS A 371 -10.38 24.89 -11.87
CA LYS A 371 -10.26 26.05 -12.78
C LYS A 371 -8.90 26.05 -13.47
N GLN A 372 -7.81 25.97 -12.72
CA GLN A 372 -6.47 25.95 -13.31
C GLN A 372 -6.24 24.72 -14.20
N TYR A 373 -6.75 23.55 -13.81
CA TYR A 373 -6.75 22.38 -14.67
C TYR A 373 -7.47 22.65 -16.01
N GLN A 374 -8.64 23.28 -15.98
CA GLN A 374 -9.37 23.65 -17.19
C GLN A 374 -8.63 24.70 -18.04
N GLU A 375 -8.01 25.70 -17.42
CA GLU A 375 -7.17 26.71 -18.10
C GLU A 375 -5.98 26.06 -18.82
N VAL A 376 -5.25 25.15 -18.15
CA VAL A 376 -4.11 24.43 -18.74
C VAL A 376 -4.56 23.47 -19.85
N GLN A 377 -5.69 22.77 -19.70
CA GLN A 377 -6.25 21.96 -20.79
C GLN A 377 -6.70 22.82 -21.97
N LEU A 378 -7.27 24.01 -21.72
CA LEU A 378 -7.69 24.95 -22.77
C LEU A 378 -6.49 25.56 -23.51
N GLU A 379 -5.38 25.86 -22.82
CA GLU A 379 -4.13 26.25 -23.46
C GLU A 379 -3.59 25.12 -24.35
N ILE A 380 -3.48 23.90 -23.82
CA ILE A 380 -3.00 22.74 -24.57
C ILE A 380 -3.86 22.52 -25.82
N TYR A 381 -5.19 22.60 -25.66
CA TYR A 381 -6.15 22.51 -26.74
C TYR A 381 -5.96 23.61 -27.79
N ASN A 382 -5.89 24.88 -27.40
CA ASN A 382 -5.76 26.01 -28.32
C ASN A 382 -4.45 25.97 -29.10
N ARG A 383 -3.33 25.61 -28.46
CA ARG A 383 -2.03 25.46 -29.14
C ARG A 383 -2.00 24.25 -30.09
N LEU A 384 -2.59 23.11 -29.71
CA LEU A 384 -2.73 21.94 -30.60
C LEU A 384 -3.67 22.22 -31.78
N LYS A 385 -4.80 22.91 -31.52
CA LYS A 385 -5.74 23.36 -32.56
C LYS A 385 -5.03 24.29 -33.54
N LYS A 386 -4.25 25.27 -33.05
CA LYS A 386 -3.46 26.15 -33.92
C LYS A 386 -2.52 25.34 -34.82
N LEU A 387 -1.77 24.36 -34.28
CA LEU A 387 -0.91 23.51 -35.12
C LEU A 387 -1.70 22.69 -36.16
N ALA A 388 -2.92 22.27 -35.86
CA ALA A 388 -3.80 21.60 -36.83
C ALA A 388 -4.30 22.56 -37.92
N ASP A 389 -4.71 23.78 -37.54
CA ASP A 389 -5.17 24.83 -38.45
C ASP A 389 -4.01 25.34 -39.34
N ASP A 390 -2.83 25.59 -38.75
CA ASP A 390 -1.58 25.96 -39.44
C ASP A 390 -1.16 24.87 -40.45
N ALA A 391 -1.30 23.58 -40.10
CA ALA A 391 -0.99 22.48 -41.01
C ALA A 391 -1.98 22.39 -42.19
N VAL A 392 -3.26 22.71 -41.98
CA VAL A 392 -4.25 22.81 -43.07
C VAL A 392 -3.99 24.06 -43.93
N ALA A 393 -3.50 25.15 -43.35
CA ALA A 393 -3.12 26.37 -44.08
C ALA A 393 -1.89 26.18 -45.01
N MET A 394 -1.14 25.08 -44.90
CA MET A 394 -0.08 24.72 -45.86
C MET A 394 -0.62 24.17 -47.19
N LEU A 395 -1.94 23.96 -47.32
CA LEU A 395 -2.56 23.54 -48.57
C LEU A 395 -2.63 24.70 -49.58
N SER A 396 -2.12 24.47 -50.78
CA SER A 396 -2.15 25.44 -51.88
C SER A 396 -3.49 25.42 -52.63
N GLU A 397 -3.96 26.59 -53.06
CA GLU A 397 -5.02 26.68 -54.08
C GLU A 397 -4.48 26.27 -55.46
N ALA A 398 -5.30 25.63 -56.28
CA ALA A 398 -4.99 25.39 -57.69
C ALA A 398 -5.04 26.69 -58.49
N GLU A 399 -4.32 26.75 -59.62
CA GLU A 399 -4.27 27.92 -60.52
C GLU A 399 -5.66 28.37 -61.02
N ASP A 400 -6.63 27.44 -61.11
CA ASP A 400 -8.03 27.70 -61.46
C ASP A 400 -8.88 28.33 -60.32
N GLY A 401 -8.37 28.41 -59.09
CA GLY A 401 -9.13 28.83 -57.90
C GLY A 401 -10.29 27.90 -57.47
N THR A 402 -10.49 26.76 -58.16
CA THR A 402 -11.65 25.87 -57.93
C THR A 402 -11.39 24.68 -57.02
N ARG A 403 -10.13 24.40 -56.67
CA ARG A 403 -9.72 23.22 -55.88
C ARG A 403 -8.53 23.52 -54.99
N THR A 404 -8.52 22.92 -53.81
CA THR A 404 -7.37 22.85 -52.90
C THR A 404 -6.51 21.64 -53.27
N VAL A 405 -5.19 21.82 -53.29
CA VAL A 405 -4.20 20.80 -53.70
C VAL A 405 -3.19 20.57 -52.59
N VAL A 406 -2.82 19.31 -52.36
CA VAL A 406 -1.77 18.94 -51.41
C VAL A 406 -0.41 19.24 -52.04
N GLY A 407 0.28 20.26 -51.53
CA GLY A 407 1.59 20.65 -52.04
C GLY A 407 2.68 19.61 -51.79
N ASP A 408 3.63 19.53 -52.72
CA ASP A 408 4.77 18.61 -52.73
C ASP A 408 5.57 18.58 -51.40
N ASN A 409 5.57 19.70 -50.67
CA ASN A 409 6.26 19.86 -49.38
C ASN A 409 5.58 19.06 -48.25
N ILE A 410 4.25 18.91 -48.27
CA ILE A 410 3.50 18.12 -47.28
C ILE A 410 3.79 16.62 -47.47
N LEU A 411 3.91 16.17 -48.73
CA LEU A 411 4.22 14.77 -49.07
C LEU A 411 5.68 14.39 -48.77
N LYS A 412 6.58 15.37 -48.65
CA LYS A 412 8.00 15.18 -48.29
C LYS A 412 8.26 15.31 -46.78
N ASP A 413 7.32 15.84 -46.01
CA ASP A 413 7.42 15.98 -44.55
C ASP A 413 7.21 14.61 -43.86
N PRO A 414 8.17 14.11 -43.04
CA PRO A 414 8.07 12.79 -42.41
C PRO A 414 6.90 12.58 -41.44
N TRP A 415 6.29 13.66 -40.93
CA TRP A 415 5.17 13.60 -39.99
C TRP A 415 3.83 13.91 -40.66
N LEU A 416 3.77 14.97 -41.48
CA LEU A 416 2.53 15.38 -42.13
C LEU A 416 2.10 14.42 -43.24
N SER A 417 3.04 13.76 -43.93
CA SER A 417 2.72 12.73 -44.93
C SER A 417 1.97 11.51 -44.38
N GLN A 418 1.98 11.28 -43.05
CA GLN A 418 1.26 10.19 -42.39
C GLN A 418 -0.24 10.48 -42.17
N LEU A 419 -0.73 11.68 -42.52
CA LEU A 419 -2.12 12.09 -42.31
C LEU A 419 -2.98 11.85 -43.56
N ASP A 420 -4.28 11.53 -43.39
CA ASP A 420 -5.20 11.34 -44.52
C ASP A 420 -5.66 12.68 -45.12
N TRP A 421 -4.87 13.17 -46.08
CA TRP A 421 -5.14 14.39 -46.84
C TRP A 421 -6.25 14.27 -47.90
N THR A 422 -7.06 13.20 -47.90
CA THR A 422 -8.11 13.00 -48.92
C THR A 422 -9.17 14.11 -48.89
N ILE A 423 -9.16 15.00 -49.88
CA ILE A 423 -10.17 16.05 -50.05
C ILE A 423 -11.35 15.53 -50.89
N LYS A 424 -12.50 15.31 -50.25
CA LYS A 424 -13.76 14.94 -50.92
C LYS A 424 -14.41 16.19 -51.55
N PRO A 425 -14.82 16.15 -52.84
CA PRO A 425 -15.34 17.31 -53.56
C PRO A 425 -16.67 17.81 -52.95
N ILE A 426 -16.87 19.13 -53.00
CA ILE A 426 -18.05 19.79 -52.44
C ILE A 426 -19.30 19.38 -53.23
N LYS A 427 -20.29 18.79 -52.55
CA LYS A 427 -21.56 18.41 -53.19
C LYS A 427 -22.41 19.65 -53.43
N MET A 428 -22.70 19.93 -54.69
CA MET A 428 -23.54 21.06 -55.12
C MET A 428 -24.95 20.56 -55.48
N VAL A 429 -25.96 21.28 -55.03
CA VAL A 429 -27.38 21.10 -55.35
C VAL A 429 -27.76 22.18 -56.36
N LYS A 430 -28.32 21.76 -57.50
CA LYS A 430 -28.82 22.68 -58.52
C LYS A 430 -29.93 23.58 -57.93
N GLY A 431 -30.03 24.81 -58.42
CA GLY A 431 -31.14 25.70 -58.10
C GLY A 431 -32.49 25.08 -58.47
N LYS A 432 -33.57 25.51 -57.81
CA LYS A 432 -34.94 25.07 -58.13
C LYS A 432 -35.52 25.81 -59.33
N LYS A 433 -34.97 26.96 -59.73
CA LYS A 433 -35.35 27.69 -60.95
C LYS A 433 -34.24 27.69 -62.00
N LYS A 434 -34.65 27.71 -63.27
CA LYS A 434 -33.74 27.75 -64.44
C LYS A 434 -33.03 29.10 -64.49
N GLY A 435 -31.78 29.15 -64.03
CA GLY A 435 -30.97 30.36 -63.91
C GLY A 435 -30.45 30.66 -62.49
N GLU A 436 -30.94 29.96 -61.46
CA GLU A 436 -30.35 30.04 -60.12
C GLU A 436 -28.96 29.38 -60.08
N PRO A 437 -27.94 29.98 -59.43
CA PRO A 437 -26.64 29.35 -59.25
C PRO A 437 -26.76 28.08 -58.40
N SER A 438 -25.90 27.10 -58.66
CA SER A 438 -25.84 25.88 -57.84
C SER A 438 -25.30 26.23 -56.45
N ARG A 439 -25.95 25.71 -55.41
CA ARG A 439 -25.63 25.98 -54.00
C ARG A 439 -25.03 24.75 -53.33
N PRO A 440 -24.13 24.86 -52.35
CA PRO A 440 -23.65 23.70 -51.60
C PRO A 440 -24.81 22.98 -50.90
N ALA A 441 -24.76 21.65 -50.85
CA ALA A 441 -25.71 20.85 -50.09
C ALA A 441 -25.63 21.20 -48.59
N LYS A 442 -26.79 21.39 -47.95
CA LYS A 442 -26.89 21.60 -46.50
C LYS A 442 -26.26 20.42 -45.73
N ASN A 443 -25.79 20.71 -44.52
CA ASN A 443 -25.27 19.74 -43.55
C ASN A 443 -24.01 18.97 -44.02
N GLN A 444 -23.24 19.51 -44.96
CA GLN A 444 -21.90 18.97 -45.27
C GLN A 444 -20.92 19.27 -44.14
N LYS A 445 -20.27 18.22 -43.61
CA LYS A 445 -19.23 18.30 -42.59
C LYS A 445 -17.94 18.89 -43.19
N LEU A 446 -17.65 20.16 -42.87
CA LEU A 446 -16.43 20.91 -43.24
C LEU A 446 -16.04 20.73 -44.72
N PRO A 447 -16.83 21.24 -45.70
CA PRO A 447 -16.51 21.15 -47.12
C PRO A 447 -15.10 21.72 -47.42
N GLY A 448 -14.42 21.18 -48.43
CA GLY A 448 -13.03 21.55 -48.79
C GLY A 448 -11.93 20.93 -47.93
N MET A 449 -12.16 20.67 -46.64
CA MET A 449 -11.10 20.21 -45.71
C MET A 449 -10.62 18.76 -45.97
N PRO A 450 -9.39 18.39 -45.57
CA PRO A 450 -8.90 17.01 -45.65
C PRO A 450 -9.64 16.07 -44.68
N GLN A 451 -9.56 14.76 -44.94
CA GLN A 451 -10.28 13.74 -44.18
C GLN A 451 -9.79 13.63 -42.73
N TRP A 452 -8.47 13.69 -42.48
CA TRP A 452 -7.92 13.66 -41.11
C TRP A 452 -8.46 14.78 -40.23
N TYR A 453 -8.56 15.99 -40.78
CA TYR A 453 -9.07 17.17 -40.06
C TYR A 453 -10.58 17.05 -39.82
N LYS A 454 -11.34 16.57 -40.82
CA LYS A 454 -12.77 16.27 -40.66
C LYS A 454 -13.05 15.27 -39.55
N ASP A 455 -12.19 14.28 -39.34
CA ASP A 455 -12.41 13.23 -38.34
C ASP A 455 -12.07 13.66 -36.92
N LEU A 456 -11.35 14.78 -36.73
CA LEU A 456 -11.23 15.43 -35.42
C LEU A 456 -12.55 16.04 -34.94
N TYR A 457 -13.50 16.38 -35.81
CA TYR A 457 -14.78 16.96 -35.41
C TYR A 457 -15.86 15.87 -35.32
N PRO A 458 -16.52 15.64 -34.16
CA PRO A 458 -17.61 14.65 -34.10
C PRO A 458 -18.78 15.00 -35.03
N THR A 459 -19.30 16.22 -34.93
CA THR A 459 -20.28 16.81 -35.86
C THR A 459 -19.76 18.13 -36.45
N ALA A 460 -20.42 18.65 -37.48
CA ALA A 460 -20.04 19.92 -38.11
C ALA A 460 -20.17 21.17 -37.21
N ALA A 461 -20.85 21.05 -36.05
CA ALA A 461 -21.02 22.12 -35.07
C ALA A 461 -20.37 21.78 -33.70
N SER A 462 -19.70 20.63 -33.58
CA SER A 462 -18.94 20.27 -32.39
C SER A 462 -17.61 21.03 -32.35
N PRO A 463 -17.00 21.23 -31.17
CA PRO A 463 -15.58 21.58 -31.09
C PRO A 463 -14.71 20.49 -31.72
N MET A 464 -13.46 20.84 -32.05
CA MET A 464 -12.45 19.87 -32.46
C MET A 464 -12.14 18.92 -31.29
N ASN A 465 -11.96 17.63 -31.53
CA ASN A 465 -11.58 16.63 -30.53
C ASN A 465 -10.06 16.34 -30.64
N ILE A 466 -9.26 17.32 -30.23
CA ILE A 466 -7.79 17.24 -30.24
C ILE A 466 -7.24 17.28 -28.82
N SER A 467 -6.31 16.38 -28.51
CA SER A 467 -5.66 16.25 -27.21
C SER A 467 -4.30 15.58 -27.36
N LEU A 468 -3.47 15.59 -26.31
CA LEU A 468 -2.22 14.83 -26.25
C LEU A 468 -2.42 13.29 -26.24
N ARG A 469 -3.66 12.80 -26.22
CA ARG A 469 -4.00 11.37 -26.39
C ARG A 469 -4.42 11.04 -27.83
N THR A 470 -4.72 12.04 -28.66
CA THR A 470 -5.16 11.86 -30.05
C THR A 470 -3.96 11.49 -30.93
N ARG A 471 -4.06 10.44 -31.76
CA ARG A 471 -2.95 9.92 -32.60
C ARG A 471 -2.28 10.97 -33.51
N VAL A 472 -3.01 12.04 -33.84
CA VAL A 472 -2.54 13.16 -34.68
C VAL A 472 -1.58 14.10 -33.92
N ALA A 473 -1.68 14.21 -32.58
CA ALA A 473 -0.90 15.19 -31.82
C ALA A 473 0.63 14.93 -31.84
N PRO A 474 1.13 13.68 -31.73
CA PRO A 474 2.56 13.39 -31.95
C PRO A 474 3.13 13.77 -33.33
N LEU A 475 2.27 13.82 -34.36
CA LEU A 475 2.67 14.21 -35.72
C LEU A 475 2.68 15.74 -35.87
N LEU A 476 1.64 16.43 -35.38
CA LEU A 476 1.60 17.90 -35.34
C LEU A 476 2.71 18.49 -34.46
N LEU A 477 3.06 17.81 -33.37
CA LEU A 477 4.20 18.16 -32.52
C LEU A 477 5.54 17.60 -33.02
N ARG A 478 5.60 16.99 -34.22
CA ARG A 478 6.81 16.50 -34.90
C ARG A 478 7.81 15.79 -33.98
N LEU A 479 7.34 14.79 -33.24
CA LEU A 479 8.16 14.08 -32.25
C LEU A 479 9.25 13.21 -32.89
N GLN A 480 10.36 13.05 -32.16
CA GLN A 480 11.53 12.28 -32.54
C GLN A 480 12.02 11.40 -31.38
N TRP A 481 12.60 10.25 -31.68
CA TRP A 481 13.28 9.39 -30.71
C TRP A 481 14.73 9.20 -31.13
N ASP A 482 15.68 9.65 -30.31
CA ASP A 482 17.13 9.63 -30.56
C ASP A 482 17.45 10.22 -31.96
N GLU A 483 16.96 11.45 -32.19
CA GLU A 483 16.98 12.21 -33.47
C GLU A 483 16.20 11.60 -34.65
N HIS A 484 15.55 10.44 -34.49
CA HIS A 484 14.79 9.79 -35.57
C HIS A 484 13.28 10.14 -35.52
N PRO A 485 12.65 10.57 -36.63
CA PRO A 485 11.21 10.81 -36.69
C PRO A 485 10.36 9.59 -36.29
N LEU A 486 9.23 9.86 -35.62
CA LEU A 486 8.26 8.83 -35.23
C LEU A 486 7.26 8.50 -36.34
N PHE A 487 6.96 7.21 -36.47
CA PHE A 487 5.95 6.67 -37.38
C PHE A 487 4.93 5.83 -36.61
N TRP A 488 3.65 5.87 -37.00
CA TRP A 488 2.61 5.01 -36.44
C TRP A 488 2.38 3.75 -37.30
N VAL A 489 2.31 2.58 -36.67
CA VAL A 489 1.87 1.33 -37.30
C VAL A 489 0.94 0.59 -36.34
N ASP A 490 -0.30 0.29 -36.73
CA ASP A 490 -1.30 -0.28 -35.81
C ASP A 490 -0.85 -1.60 -35.14
N SER A 491 -0.06 -2.45 -35.81
CA SER A 491 0.48 -3.69 -35.24
C SER A 491 1.59 -3.48 -34.20
N PHE A 492 2.43 -2.46 -34.34
CA PHE A 492 3.64 -2.25 -33.53
C PHE A 492 3.54 -1.07 -32.54
N GLY A 493 2.60 -0.16 -32.75
CA GLY A 493 2.51 1.14 -32.07
C GLY A 493 3.41 2.20 -32.74
N TRP A 494 3.94 3.11 -31.93
CA TRP A 494 4.95 4.07 -32.38
C TRP A 494 6.31 3.41 -32.55
N ILE A 495 6.94 3.68 -33.71
CA ILE A 495 8.23 3.14 -34.13
C ILE A 495 9.11 4.28 -34.67
N PHE A 496 10.42 4.05 -34.77
CA PHE A 496 11.37 4.99 -35.37
C PHE A 496 12.29 4.28 -36.38
N LYS A 497 12.89 5.07 -37.29
CA LYS A 497 13.66 4.60 -38.46
C LYS A 497 15.15 4.90 -38.30
N VAL A 498 16.00 3.88 -38.40
CA VAL A 498 17.45 4.00 -38.22
C VAL A 498 18.23 3.93 -39.53
N LYS A 499 19.39 4.58 -39.58
CA LYS A 499 20.38 4.49 -40.66
C LYS A 499 21.24 3.24 -40.42
N GLY A 500 21.32 2.36 -41.41
CA GLY A 500 21.77 0.97 -41.22
C GLY A 500 23.22 0.81 -40.73
N GLY A 501 23.50 -0.33 -40.09
CA GLY A 501 24.86 -0.72 -39.67
C GLY A 501 25.13 -0.41 -38.20
N LYS A 502 25.83 0.69 -37.91
CA LYS A 502 26.26 1.04 -36.55
C LYS A 502 25.06 1.26 -35.60
N GLU A 503 24.06 2.03 -36.02
CA GLU A 503 22.84 2.24 -35.23
C GLU A 503 22.05 0.94 -35.03
N THR A 504 21.97 0.09 -36.06
CA THR A 504 21.32 -1.24 -35.93
C THR A 504 22.01 -2.08 -34.84
N ALA A 505 23.34 -2.05 -34.75
CA ALA A 505 24.08 -2.73 -33.71
C ALA A 505 23.89 -2.11 -32.30
N LYS A 506 23.74 -0.77 -32.20
CA LYS A 506 23.32 -0.06 -30.97
C LYS A 506 21.99 -0.63 -30.47
N TYR A 507 20.90 -0.42 -31.19
CA TYR A 507 19.55 -0.79 -30.73
C TYR A 507 19.34 -2.31 -30.54
N THR A 508 20.05 -3.15 -31.31
CA THR A 508 20.01 -4.61 -31.10
C THR A 508 20.70 -5.01 -29.79
N LYS A 509 21.83 -4.39 -29.42
CA LYS A 509 22.46 -4.61 -28.09
C LYS A 509 21.57 -4.11 -26.96
N LEU A 510 20.93 -2.96 -27.14
CA LEU A 510 19.94 -2.41 -26.20
C LEU A 510 18.63 -3.22 -26.12
N ASN A 511 18.54 -4.34 -26.85
CA ASN A 511 17.39 -5.23 -26.88
C ASN A 511 16.07 -4.49 -27.22
N TYR A 512 16.12 -3.53 -28.14
CA TYR A 512 14.92 -2.93 -28.74
C TYR A 512 14.31 -3.92 -29.72
N THR A 513 12.98 -4.07 -29.69
CA THR A 513 12.28 -4.97 -30.61
C THR A 513 12.29 -4.41 -32.02
N ARG A 514 13.06 -5.05 -32.91
CA ARG A 514 13.05 -4.78 -34.35
C ARG A 514 11.66 -5.11 -34.93
N CYS A 515 11.11 -4.22 -35.74
CA CYS A 515 9.82 -4.44 -36.40
C CYS A 515 9.98 -5.33 -37.64
N ASP A 516 9.13 -6.35 -37.78
CA ASP A 516 9.10 -7.17 -38.99
C ASP A 516 8.10 -6.62 -40.01
N MET A 517 8.63 -5.86 -40.97
CA MET A 517 7.88 -5.23 -42.07
C MET A 517 7.50 -6.21 -43.20
N THR A 518 7.78 -7.52 -43.06
CA THR A 518 7.26 -8.53 -44.00
C THR A 518 5.77 -8.77 -43.82
N SER A 519 5.25 -8.59 -42.59
CA SER A 519 3.84 -8.78 -42.20
C SER A 519 2.86 -7.73 -42.75
N LEU A 520 3.36 -6.64 -43.33
CA LEU A 520 2.55 -5.55 -43.87
C LEU A 520 2.46 -5.63 -45.41
N SER A 521 1.27 -5.29 -45.93
CA SER A 521 1.00 -5.22 -47.36
C SER A 521 1.80 -4.11 -48.05
N LYS A 522 1.90 -4.16 -49.38
CA LYS A 522 2.55 -3.09 -50.15
C LYS A 522 1.82 -1.75 -49.98
N GLU A 523 0.49 -1.77 -50.04
CA GLU A 523 -0.34 -0.56 -49.94
C GLU A 523 -0.21 0.15 -48.59
N GLU A 524 -0.16 -0.59 -47.47
CA GLU A 524 0.05 0.02 -46.14
C GLU A 524 1.40 0.73 -46.06
N LEU A 525 2.44 0.12 -46.62
CA LEU A 525 3.80 0.65 -46.58
C LEU A 525 4.02 1.83 -47.51
N GLU A 526 3.36 1.83 -48.68
CA GLU A 526 3.33 2.96 -49.59
C GLU A 526 2.54 4.14 -48.98
N LYS A 527 1.39 3.88 -48.33
CA LYS A 527 0.60 4.90 -47.59
C LYS A 527 1.35 5.52 -46.40
N LEU A 528 2.23 4.77 -45.74
CA LEU A 528 2.99 5.24 -44.58
C LEU A 528 4.38 5.81 -44.92
N GLY A 529 4.81 5.78 -46.19
CA GLY A 529 6.17 6.17 -46.59
C GLY A 529 7.28 5.21 -46.09
N ILE A 530 6.92 3.99 -45.67
CA ILE A 530 7.80 3.04 -44.98
C ILE A 530 8.46 2.10 -46.00
N SER A 531 9.74 2.33 -46.29
CA SER A 531 10.51 1.46 -47.19
C SER A 531 10.89 0.13 -46.53
N LYS A 532 10.52 -1.01 -47.16
CA LYS A 532 10.95 -2.37 -46.74
C LYS A 532 12.47 -2.57 -46.64
N ARG A 533 13.28 -1.68 -47.23
CA ARG A 533 14.77 -1.74 -47.15
C ARG A 533 15.34 -1.01 -45.92
N SER A 534 14.53 -0.23 -45.20
CA SER A 534 14.94 0.46 -43.98
C SER A 534 14.71 -0.41 -42.74
N ILE A 535 15.44 -0.12 -41.65
CA ILE A 535 15.32 -0.85 -40.37
C ILE A 535 14.56 0.04 -39.38
N TYR A 536 13.65 -0.58 -38.63
CA TYR A 536 12.76 0.10 -37.69
C TYR A 536 12.72 -0.65 -36.36
N PHE A 537 12.57 0.10 -35.27
CA PHE A 537 12.47 -0.41 -33.90
C PHE A 537 11.24 0.17 -33.20
N LYS A 538 10.62 -0.64 -32.33
CA LYS A 538 9.55 -0.17 -31.43
C LYS A 538 10.12 0.77 -30.38
N ILE A 539 9.35 1.80 -30.00
CA ILE A 539 9.60 2.53 -28.74
C ILE A 539 9.40 1.56 -27.56
N PRO A 540 10.30 1.53 -26.55
CA PRO A 540 10.16 0.69 -25.36
C PRO A 540 8.86 0.94 -24.56
N HIS A 541 8.43 -0.05 -23.78
CA HIS A 541 7.29 0.05 -22.87
C HIS A 541 7.66 -0.55 -21.50
N ASN A 542 7.15 0.03 -20.41
CA ASN A 542 7.54 -0.37 -19.05
C ASN A 542 7.11 -1.81 -18.69
N ASP A 543 6.00 -2.28 -19.27
CA ASP A 543 5.50 -3.66 -19.17
C ASP A 543 6.28 -4.66 -20.03
N GLY A 544 7.33 -4.21 -20.74
CA GLY A 544 8.22 -5.03 -21.55
C GLY A 544 7.87 -5.08 -23.04
N GLN A 545 8.72 -5.80 -23.78
CA GLN A 545 8.80 -5.79 -25.26
C GLN A 545 7.51 -6.19 -26.00
N ALA A 546 6.65 -6.98 -25.38
CA ALA A 546 5.38 -7.40 -25.97
C ALA A 546 4.39 -6.23 -26.08
N ALA A 547 4.34 -5.34 -25.08
CA ALA A 547 3.51 -4.15 -25.10
C ALA A 547 3.98 -3.15 -26.19
N ARG A 548 3.07 -2.30 -26.67
CA ARG A 548 3.32 -1.31 -27.72
C ARG A 548 3.17 0.10 -27.17
N CYS A 549 4.05 1.02 -27.53
CA CYS A 549 3.84 2.43 -27.26
C CYS A 549 2.63 2.92 -28.07
N THR A 550 1.53 3.26 -27.39
CA THR A 550 0.33 3.84 -28.02
C THR A 550 0.32 5.37 -27.93
N ASN A 551 0.91 5.94 -26.88
CA ASN A 551 1.02 7.38 -26.67
C ASN A 551 2.42 7.75 -26.13
N PRO A 552 3.28 8.44 -26.92
CA PRO A 552 4.60 8.89 -26.46
C PRO A 552 4.52 10.11 -25.52
N MET A 553 3.36 10.78 -25.42
CA MET A 553 3.09 11.89 -24.51
C MET A 553 2.58 11.43 -23.13
N ALA A 554 2.59 10.12 -22.87
CA ALA A 554 2.22 9.56 -21.57
C ALA A 554 3.30 9.80 -20.51
N LYS A 555 2.89 9.96 -19.24
CA LYS A 555 3.76 10.23 -18.08
C LYS A 555 5.02 9.35 -17.98
N GLN A 556 4.97 8.10 -18.45
CA GLN A 556 6.14 7.20 -18.43
C GLN A 556 7.29 7.60 -19.37
N TYR A 557 7.05 8.53 -20.30
CA TYR A 557 8.03 9.00 -21.27
C TYR A 557 8.65 10.37 -20.94
N VAL A 558 8.20 11.04 -19.86
CA VAL A 558 8.73 12.35 -19.42
C VAL A 558 10.25 12.30 -19.19
N SER A 559 10.73 11.25 -18.51
CA SER A 559 12.16 11.05 -18.24
C SER A 559 13.01 10.79 -19.50
N TYR A 560 12.38 10.52 -20.65
CA TYR A 560 13.07 10.44 -21.94
C TYR A 560 13.15 11.82 -22.61
N PHE A 561 12.21 12.74 -22.36
CA PHE A 561 12.37 14.16 -22.70
C PHE A 561 13.48 14.82 -21.87
N ASP A 562 13.53 14.57 -20.56
CA ASP A 562 14.57 15.10 -19.68
C ASP A 562 15.99 14.66 -20.10
N ARG A 563 16.11 13.41 -20.59
CA ARG A 563 17.35 12.82 -21.10
C ARG A 563 17.62 13.12 -22.59
N GLY A 564 16.78 13.91 -23.26
CA GLY A 564 16.90 14.24 -24.70
C GLY A 564 16.63 13.08 -25.67
N VAL A 565 16.29 11.89 -25.17
CA VAL A 565 16.03 10.67 -25.97
C VAL A 565 14.69 10.74 -26.72
N LEU A 566 13.72 11.49 -26.18
CA LEU A 566 12.47 11.84 -26.85
C LEU A 566 12.40 13.36 -27.00
N SER A 567 12.24 13.85 -28.22
CA SER A 567 12.36 15.28 -28.54
C SER A 567 11.33 15.72 -29.59
N SER A 568 11.39 16.99 -29.99
CA SER A 568 10.47 17.62 -30.94
C SER A 568 11.16 18.76 -31.67
N GLN A 569 10.67 19.09 -32.88
CA GLN A 569 11.04 20.34 -33.55
C GLN A 569 10.43 21.60 -32.92
N PHE A 570 9.41 21.45 -32.07
CA PHE A 570 8.76 22.54 -31.36
C PHE A 570 9.08 22.46 -29.87
N GLU A 571 9.74 23.49 -29.34
CA GLU A 571 10.00 23.65 -27.90
C GLU A 571 8.71 23.51 -27.07
N TYR A 572 7.58 23.98 -27.63
CA TYR A 572 6.25 23.82 -27.04
C TYR A 572 5.93 22.36 -26.67
N ALA A 573 6.35 21.35 -27.44
CA ALA A 573 6.02 19.96 -27.15
C ALA A 573 6.54 19.49 -25.79
N LYS A 574 7.72 19.98 -25.36
CA LYS A 574 8.24 19.71 -24.01
C LYS A 574 7.34 20.35 -22.95
N SER A 575 7.05 21.65 -23.07
CA SER A 575 6.14 22.33 -22.14
C SER A 575 4.73 21.73 -22.10
N ALA A 576 4.22 21.20 -23.22
CA ALA A 576 2.92 20.51 -23.27
C ALA A 576 2.92 19.19 -22.48
N VAL A 577 4.04 18.45 -22.50
CA VAL A 577 4.24 17.26 -21.66
C VAL A 577 4.37 17.63 -20.19
N GLU A 578 5.08 18.71 -19.89
CA GLU A 578 5.25 19.22 -18.52
C GLU A 578 3.91 19.69 -17.92
N LEU A 579 3.16 20.53 -18.63
CA LEU A 579 1.80 20.97 -18.26
C LEU A 579 0.83 19.78 -18.07
N ASN A 580 0.85 18.80 -18.98
CA ASN A 580 0.07 17.58 -18.83
C ASN A 580 0.53 16.71 -17.64
N SER A 581 1.83 16.71 -17.31
CA SER A 581 2.38 16.07 -16.10
C SER A 581 1.89 16.77 -14.83
N GLN A 582 1.82 18.11 -14.82
CA GLN A 582 1.22 18.90 -13.72
C GLN A 582 -0.25 18.52 -13.50
N CYS A 583 -1.02 18.39 -14.58
CA CYS A 583 -2.42 17.97 -14.54
C CYS A 583 -2.62 16.51 -14.12
N THR A 584 -1.62 15.64 -14.29
CA THR A 584 -1.80 14.18 -14.15
C THR A 584 -2.19 13.76 -12.73
N TYR A 585 -1.77 14.49 -11.68
CA TYR A 585 -2.24 14.20 -10.32
C TYR A 585 -3.71 14.59 -10.12
N TRP A 586 -4.11 15.78 -10.56
CA TRP A 586 -5.49 16.24 -10.47
C TRP A 586 -6.44 15.33 -11.26
N ILE A 587 -6.10 14.99 -12.51
CA ILE A 587 -6.86 14.02 -13.33
C ILE A 587 -7.09 12.70 -12.59
N SER A 588 -6.09 12.22 -11.83
CA SER A 588 -6.21 10.94 -11.10
C SER A 588 -6.90 11.04 -9.74
N SER A 589 -7.23 12.24 -9.25
CA SER A 589 -7.66 12.46 -7.86
C SER A 589 -8.96 13.27 -7.73
N ARG A 590 -9.27 14.16 -8.68
CA ARG A 590 -10.45 15.05 -8.68
C ARG A 590 -11.75 14.36 -8.26
N GLU A 591 -12.05 13.19 -8.83
CA GLU A 591 -13.29 12.44 -8.56
C GLU A 591 -13.38 11.89 -7.12
N ARG A 592 -12.25 11.71 -6.44
CA ARG A 592 -12.20 11.32 -5.02
C ARG A 592 -12.21 12.53 -4.09
N ILE A 593 -11.63 13.65 -4.51
CA ILE A 593 -11.64 14.93 -3.79
C ILE A 593 -13.08 15.50 -3.78
N SER A 594 -13.73 15.61 -4.95
CA SER A 594 -15.11 16.08 -5.09
C SER A 594 -16.17 15.11 -4.52
N ARG A 595 -15.77 13.93 -4.03
CA ARG A 595 -16.62 12.98 -3.29
C ARG A 595 -16.38 12.98 -1.78
N GLN A 596 -15.50 13.83 -1.28
CA GLN A 596 -15.43 14.12 0.14
C GLN A 596 -16.69 14.88 0.56
N MET A 597 -17.13 14.68 1.79
CA MET A 597 -18.34 15.29 2.34
C MET A 597 -17.93 16.28 3.44
N PRO A 598 -17.61 17.54 3.10
CA PRO A 598 -17.38 18.58 4.07
C PRO A 598 -18.70 18.94 4.76
N ILE A 599 -18.64 18.99 6.09
CA ILE A 599 -19.69 19.48 6.98
C ILE A 599 -19.11 20.69 7.71
N TYR A 600 -19.94 21.70 7.96
CA TYR A 600 -19.54 22.95 8.62
C TYR A 600 -20.33 23.18 9.91
N ASP A 601 -19.85 24.11 10.74
CA ASP A 601 -20.54 24.68 11.90
C ASP A 601 -22.04 25.02 11.65
N GLU A 602 -22.39 25.50 10.47
CA GLU A 602 -23.78 25.75 10.04
C GLU A 602 -24.68 24.49 9.97
N ASP A 603 -24.10 23.30 9.82
CA ASP A 603 -24.84 22.03 9.74
C ASP A 603 -25.02 21.36 11.11
N THR A 604 -24.06 21.52 12.02
CA THR A 604 -24.05 20.86 13.34
C THR A 604 -23.11 21.53 14.35
N ASP A 605 -23.46 21.43 15.64
CA ASP A 605 -22.54 21.72 16.74
C ASP A 605 -21.24 20.92 16.61
N MET A 606 -20.13 21.64 16.42
CA MET A 606 -18.78 21.08 16.33
C MET A 606 -17.97 21.22 17.62
N GLY A 607 -18.47 21.89 18.65
CA GLY A 607 -17.76 22.07 19.93
C GLY A 607 -16.63 23.09 19.93
N ILE A 608 -16.62 24.02 18.96
CA ILE A 608 -15.70 25.16 18.91
C ILE A 608 -16.56 26.43 18.81
N SER A 609 -16.23 27.47 19.56
CA SER A 609 -16.96 28.74 19.49
C SER A 609 -16.49 29.61 18.33
N ASN A 610 -17.36 30.48 17.81
CA ASN A 610 -17.04 31.43 16.74
C ASN A 610 -15.93 32.44 17.11
N ALA A 611 -15.50 32.51 18.37
CA ALA A 611 -14.33 33.28 18.79
C ALA A 611 -13.00 32.51 18.60
N GLU A 612 -13.04 31.17 18.61
CA GLU A 612 -11.90 30.26 18.44
C GLU A 612 -11.70 29.82 16.98
N THR A 613 -12.69 30.03 16.11
CA THR A 613 -12.57 29.78 14.65
C THR A 613 -11.88 30.93 13.90
N GLY A 614 -11.77 32.11 14.52
CA GLY A 614 -11.62 33.39 13.81
C GLY A 614 -12.79 33.64 12.85
N ASP A 615 -12.65 34.60 11.93
CA ASP A 615 -13.68 34.92 10.92
C ASP A 615 -13.88 33.83 9.84
N SER A 616 -13.24 32.66 9.99
CA SER A 616 -13.36 31.51 9.07
C SER A 616 -14.33 30.46 9.61
N LYS A 617 -15.22 29.93 8.76
CA LYS A 617 -16.07 28.79 9.14
C LYS A 617 -15.21 27.56 9.40
N PHE A 618 -15.49 26.87 10.49
CA PHE A 618 -14.86 25.60 10.81
C PHE A 618 -15.66 24.43 10.25
N GLY A 619 -14.96 23.44 9.70
CA GLY A 619 -15.57 22.24 9.16
C GLY A 619 -14.74 20.99 9.39
N MET A 620 -15.36 19.85 9.07
CA MET A 620 -14.75 18.53 9.26
C MET A 620 -15.13 17.60 8.10
N ILE A 621 -14.17 16.78 7.67
CA ILE A 621 -14.36 15.63 6.78
C ILE A 621 -14.14 14.35 7.58
N ILE A 622 -15.04 13.38 7.42
CA ILE A 622 -14.85 12.01 7.93
C ILE A 622 -14.36 11.12 6.78
N PRO A 623 -13.08 10.68 6.78
CA PRO A 623 -12.53 9.82 5.73
C PRO A 623 -13.10 8.39 5.86
N LYS A 624 -13.30 7.70 4.73
CA LYS A 624 -13.94 6.37 4.69
C LYS A 624 -12.96 5.23 5.00
N ILE A 625 -12.23 5.36 6.11
CA ILE A 625 -11.18 4.41 6.50
C ILE A 625 -11.80 3.05 6.83
N ILE A 626 -11.27 2.01 6.21
CA ILE A 626 -11.49 0.59 6.53
C ILE A 626 -10.28 0.14 7.38
N PRO A 627 -10.38 0.04 8.72
CA PRO A 627 -9.22 -0.13 9.61
C PRO A 627 -8.32 -1.33 9.30
N MET A 628 -8.88 -2.44 8.81
CA MET A 628 -8.10 -3.60 8.32
C MET A 628 -8.46 -3.95 6.87
N GLY A 629 -8.38 -2.96 5.96
CA GLY A 629 -8.73 -3.12 4.55
C GLY A 629 -7.81 -4.05 3.72
N THR A 630 -6.67 -4.49 4.25
CA THR A 630 -5.76 -5.44 3.58
C THR A 630 -5.56 -6.75 4.36
N VAL A 631 -5.10 -7.80 3.68
CA VAL A 631 -4.66 -9.06 4.32
C VAL A 631 -3.48 -8.87 5.30
N THR A 632 -2.75 -7.76 5.21
CA THR A 632 -1.69 -7.37 6.16
C THR A 632 -2.23 -6.55 7.33
N ARG A 633 -3.57 -6.45 7.47
CA ARG A 633 -4.31 -5.66 8.45
C ARG A 633 -4.08 -4.14 8.37
N ARG A 634 -3.43 -3.64 7.30
CA ARG A 634 -3.27 -2.19 7.10
C ARG A 634 -4.60 -1.56 6.72
N ALA A 635 -4.81 -0.33 7.19
CA ALA A 635 -5.96 0.47 6.86
C ALA A 635 -6.02 0.79 5.34
N VAL A 636 -7.23 0.97 4.81
CA VAL A 636 -7.46 1.36 3.41
C VAL A 636 -8.47 2.50 3.34
N GLU A 637 -8.15 3.50 2.53
CA GLU A 637 -9.00 4.62 2.14
C GLU A 637 -8.47 5.10 0.77
N ASP A 638 -9.34 5.58 -0.12
CA ASP A 638 -8.98 5.78 -1.53
C ASP A 638 -8.36 7.15 -1.85
N LEU A 639 -8.56 8.17 -1.00
CA LEU A 639 -7.97 9.50 -1.16
C LEU A 639 -6.81 9.73 -0.20
N TRP A 640 -7.08 9.77 1.10
CA TRP A 640 -6.17 10.30 2.11
C TRP A 640 -5.00 9.37 2.39
N LEU A 641 -5.24 8.06 2.41
CA LEU A 641 -4.19 7.04 2.51
C LEU A 641 -3.44 6.80 1.18
N THR A 642 -3.71 7.59 0.14
CA THR A 642 -2.94 7.63 -1.12
C THR A 642 -2.44 9.04 -1.50
N ALA A 643 -2.66 10.03 -0.63
CA ALA A 643 -2.34 11.43 -0.89
C ALA A 643 -0.81 11.65 -0.94
N SER A 644 -0.31 12.14 -2.07
CA SER A 644 1.12 12.46 -2.22
C SER A 644 1.42 13.86 -1.71
N ASN A 645 2.59 14.06 -1.08
CA ASN A 645 3.09 15.37 -0.68
C ASN A 645 3.06 16.40 -1.82
N ALA A 646 2.90 17.67 -1.45
CA ALA A 646 2.92 18.83 -2.33
C ALA A 646 4.16 18.86 -3.24
N LYS A 647 3.97 19.27 -4.49
CA LYS A 647 5.05 19.48 -5.46
C LYS A 647 4.76 20.70 -6.31
N LYS A 648 5.77 21.59 -6.40
CA LYS A 648 5.78 22.81 -7.24
C LYS A 648 5.43 22.57 -8.72
N SER A 649 5.43 21.31 -9.18
CA SER A 649 5.05 20.86 -10.54
C SER A 649 3.80 19.97 -10.61
N ARG A 650 2.83 20.08 -9.67
CA ARG A 650 1.55 19.32 -9.71
C ARG A 650 0.37 20.09 -9.12
N ILE A 651 -0.66 20.28 -9.95
CA ILE A 651 -1.96 20.86 -9.56
C ILE A 651 -2.63 19.98 -8.50
N GLY A 652 -3.12 20.59 -7.42
CA GLY A 652 -3.86 19.97 -6.34
C GLY A 652 -3.06 19.04 -5.42
N SER A 653 -1.73 19.02 -5.52
CA SER A 653 -0.87 18.14 -4.69
C SER A 653 -0.66 18.64 -3.26
N GLU A 654 -1.04 19.87 -2.97
CA GLU A 654 -1.15 20.49 -1.66
C GLU A 654 -2.25 19.89 -0.76
N LEU A 655 -3.10 19.01 -1.30
CA LEU A 655 -4.27 18.39 -0.65
C LEU A 655 -4.14 18.11 0.86
N LYS A 656 -3.02 17.53 1.33
CA LYS A 656 -2.84 17.28 2.77
C LYS A 656 -2.93 18.58 3.59
N ALA A 657 -2.29 19.67 3.14
CA ALA A 657 -2.19 20.93 3.87
C ALA A 657 -3.48 21.79 3.87
N MET A 658 -4.50 21.37 3.11
CA MET A 658 -5.85 21.94 3.20
C MET A 658 -6.61 21.41 4.43
N VAL A 659 -6.09 20.37 5.09
CA VAL A 659 -6.52 19.94 6.44
C VAL A 659 -5.77 20.80 7.45
N LYS A 660 -6.51 21.65 8.18
CA LYS A 660 -5.97 22.70 9.06
C LYS A 660 -6.49 22.55 10.48
N ALA A 661 -5.65 22.86 11.46
CA ALA A 661 -6.06 22.97 12.85
C ALA A 661 -6.87 24.28 13.06
N PRO A 662 -7.97 24.26 13.81
CA PRO A 662 -8.64 25.48 14.27
C PRO A 662 -7.72 26.25 15.24
N ALA A 663 -7.99 27.54 15.49
CA ALA A 663 -7.17 28.31 16.43
C ALA A 663 -7.29 27.74 17.85
N GLY A 664 -6.23 27.90 18.65
CA GLY A 664 -6.10 27.18 19.93
C GLY A 664 -5.71 25.70 19.80
N TYR A 665 -5.58 25.15 18.58
CA TYR A 665 -5.11 23.78 18.34
C TYR A 665 -3.87 23.73 17.41
N LYS A 666 -3.19 22.58 17.42
CA LYS A 666 -2.09 22.18 16.52
C LYS A 666 -2.21 20.70 16.19
N PHE A 667 -1.68 20.30 15.04
CA PHE A 667 -1.31 18.91 14.81
C PHE A 667 -0.02 18.59 15.56
N VAL A 668 0.04 17.43 16.20
CA VAL A 668 1.27 16.86 16.79
C VAL A 668 1.42 15.43 16.27
N GLY A 669 2.60 15.06 15.80
CA GLY A 669 2.81 13.71 15.28
C GLY A 669 4.22 13.43 14.77
N ALA A 670 4.44 12.24 14.23
CA ALA A 670 5.74 11.84 13.67
C ALA A 670 5.61 10.74 12.62
N ASP A 671 6.70 10.49 11.88
CA ASP A 671 6.89 9.38 10.96
C ASP A 671 7.81 8.33 11.59
N VAL A 672 7.46 7.03 11.55
CA VAL A 672 8.26 5.98 12.20
C VAL A 672 9.48 5.61 11.37
N ASP A 673 10.62 6.26 11.67
CA ASP A 673 11.92 6.06 11.01
C ASP A 673 12.22 4.58 10.68
N SER A 674 12.10 4.27 9.39
CA SER A 674 12.38 2.97 8.76
C SER A 674 11.69 1.75 9.42
N GLU A 675 10.45 1.90 9.89
CA GLU A 675 9.64 0.89 10.61
C GLU A 675 9.88 -0.56 10.12
N GLU A 676 9.41 -0.89 8.91
CA GLU A 676 9.46 -2.26 8.36
C GLU A 676 10.90 -2.81 8.23
N LEU A 677 11.89 -1.94 7.99
CA LEU A 677 13.29 -2.33 7.85
C LEU A 677 13.91 -2.64 9.23
N TRP A 678 13.62 -1.81 10.23
CA TRP A 678 14.04 -2.05 11.61
C TRP A 678 13.38 -3.33 12.16
N ILE A 679 12.08 -3.55 11.92
CA ILE A 679 11.38 -4.78 12.28
C ILE A 679 12.07 -6.00 11.63
N ALA A 680 12.37 -5.95 10.34
CA ALA A 680 13.07 -7.03 9.64
C ALA A 680 14.49 -7.27 10.19
N SER A 681 15.22 -6.22 10.59
CA SER A 681 16.57 -6.36 11.13
C SER A 681 16.57 -6.93 12.55
N VAL A 682 15.70 -6.45 13.45
CA VAL A 682 15.61 -6.96 14.83
C VAL A 682 15.12 -8.42 14.88
N ILE A 683 14.29 -8.84 13.92
CA ILE A 683 13.92 -10.26 13.75
C ILE A 683 15.15 -11.13 13.43
N GLY A 684 16.11 -10.65 12.62
CA GLY A 684 17.37 -11.36 12.37
C GLY A 684 18.31 -11.33 13.57
N ASP A 685 18.47 -10.17 14.19
CA ASP A 685 19.31 -9.94 15.37
C ASP A 685 18.89 -10.79 16.59
N SER A 686 17.59 -11.15 16.69
CA SER A 686 17.06 -12.07 17.71
C SER A 686 17.77 -13.43 17.78
N LEU A 687 18.39 -13.89 16.68
CA LEU A 687 19.17 -15.13 16.68
C LEU A 687 20.50 -14.99 17.44
N PHE A 688 21.11 -13.80 17.43
CA PHE A 688 22.29 -13.49 18.23
C PHE A 688 21.92 -13.06 19.66
N GLY A 689 20.78 -12.39 19.86
CA GLY A 689 20.37 -11.78 21.13
C GLY A 689 20.97 -10.39 21.36
N ILE A 690 21.47 -9.75 20.29
CA ILE A 690 22.03 -8.38 20.31
C ILE A 690 21.60 -7.61 19.07
N HIS A 691 21.23 -6.34 19.24
CA HIS A 691 21.06 -5.40 18.13
C HIS A 691 22.36 -5.23 17.35
N GLY A 692 22.25 -5.12 16.03
CA GLY A 692 23.40 -4.96 15.14
C GLY A 692 24.22 -6.23 14.93
N GLY A 693 23.78 -7.39 15.44
CA GLY A 693 24.48 -8.67 15.25
C GLY A 693 24.47 -9.17 13.81
N THR A 694 23.39 -8.91 13.06
CA THR A 694 23.34 -9.07 11.60
C THR A 694 23.90 -7.85 10.89
N ALA A 695 24.47 -8.05 9.70
CA ALA A 695 24.90 -6.93 8.88
C ALA A 695 23.74 -6.01 8.47
N LEU A 696 22.50 -6.53 8.36
CA LEU A 696 21.32 -5.68 8.15
C LEU A 696 21.00 -4.82 9.36
N GLY A 697 21.03 -5.38 10.58
CA GLY A 697 20.89 -4.63 11.83
C GLY A 697 21.91 -3.51 11.94
N TRP A 698 23.19 -3.82 11.71
CA TRP A 698 24.26 -2.83 11.75
C TRP A 698 24.04 -1.71 10.72
N MET A 699 23.75 -2.06 9.46
CA MET A 699 23.48 -1.07 8.39
C MET A 699 22.19 -0.26 8.58
N THR A 700 21.31 -0.67 9.50
CA THR A 700 20.05 0.03 9.83
C THR A 700 20.21 0.93 11.06
N LEU A 701 21.11 0.60 11.99
CA LEU A 701 21.31 1.32 13.26
C LEU A 701 22.51 2.29 13.24
N GLU A 702 23.57 1.98 12.50
CA GLU A 702 24.84 2.73 12.43
C GLU A 702 25.27 3.02 10.98
N GLY A 703 24.42 2.72 9.99
CA GLY A 703 24.72 2.88 8.56
C GLY A 703 24.71 4.35 8.12
N ASN A 704 25.88 4.91 7.81
CA ASN A 704 26.03 6.29 7.38
C ASN A 704 26.04 6.42 5.84
N LYS A 705 25.33 7.43 5.32
CA LYS A 705 25.35 7.84 3.92
C LYS A 705 26.75 8.30 3.49
N ASN A 706 27.44 9.07 4.33
CA ASN A 706 28.71 9.71 3.97
C ASN A 706 29.86 8.70 3.91
N ASP A 707 29.88 7.72 4.82
CA ASP A 707 30.86 6.63 4.81
C ASP A 707 30.50 5.50 3.82
N GLY A 708 29.37 5.63 3.10
CA GLY A 708 28.85 4.63 2.17
C GLY A 708 28.40 3.31 2.82
N THR A 709 28.30 3.27 4.15
CA THR A 709 27.98 2.07 4.94
C THR A 709 26.49 1.79 5.05
N ASP A 710 25.63 2.77 4.74
CA ASP A 710 24.18 2.57 4.72
C ASP A 710 23.72 1.58 3.62
N LEU A 711 22.61 0.88 3.88
CA LEU A 711 22.05 -0.15 3.01
C LEU A 711 21.83 0.31 1.55
N HIS A 712 21.41 1.55 1.34
CA HIS A 712 21.14 2.07 -0.01
C HIS A 712 22.44 2.41 -0.74
N SER A 713 23.43 3.01 -0.07
CA SER A 713 24.75 3.27 -0.66
C SER A 713 25.51 1.97 -0.97
N ARG A 714 25.46 0.98 -0.07
CA ARG A 714 26.03 -0.35 -0.35
C ARG A 714 25.38 -1.01 -1.57
N THR A 715 24.07 -0.87 -1.73
CA THR A 715 23.34 -1.40 -2.90
C THR A 715 23.68 -0.64 -4.19
N ALA A 716 23.75 0.70 -4.12
CA ALA A 716 24.17 1.57 -5.21
C ALA A 716 25.57 1.19 -5.73
N ASN A 717 26.53 1.01 -4.81
CA ASN A 717 27.91 0.63 -5.13
C ASN A 717 28.04 -0.77 -5.75
N ILE A 718 27.15 -1.72 -5.41
CA ILE A 718 27.16 -3.06 -6.02
C ILE A 718 26.62 -3.04 -7.46
N LEU A 719 25.59 -2.22 -7.71
CA LEU A 719 24.84 -2.13 -8.97
C LEU A 719 25.34 -1.07 -9.96
N GLY A 720 26.08 -0.05 -9.51
CA GLY A 720 26.49 1.10 -10.33
C GLY A 720 25.34 2.08 -10.64
N ILE A 721 24.41 2.29 -9.71
CA ILE A 721 23.26 3.18 -9.83
C ILE A 721 23.26 4.26 -8.73
N SER A 722 22.42 5.29 -8.82
CA SER A 722 22.33 6.30 -7.76
C SER A 722 21.71 5.76 -6.46
N ARG A 723 22.00 6.40 -5.32
CA ARG A 723 21.41 6.03 -4.01
C ARG A 723 19.88 6.11 -4.01
N ASN A 724 19.28 7.02 -4.79
CA ASN A 724 17.82 7.17 -4.87
C ASN A 724 17.17 6.03 -5.66
N GLU A 725 17.78 5.62 -6.77
CA GLU A 725 17.37 4.41 -7.51
C GLU A 725 17.57 3.16 -6.65
N ALA A 726 18.67 3.08 -5.90
CA ALA A 726 18.94 2.00 -4.96
C ALA A 726 17.98 1.97 -3.76
N LYS A 727 17.42 3.11 -3.31
CA LYS A 727 16.34 3.16 -2.31
C LYS A 727 15.08 2.49 -2.87
N VAL A 728 14.61 2.90 -4.05
CA VAL A 728 13.46 2.30 -4.75
C VAL A 728 13.67 0.80 -4.99
N PHE A 729 14.88 0.41 -5.41
CA PHE A 729 15.25 -0.99 -5.62
C PHE A 729 15.19 -1.82 -4.34
N ASN A 730 15.67 -1.28 -3.21
CA ASN A 730 15.73 -2.01 -1.95
C ASN A 730 14.36 -2.39 -1.39
N TYR A 731 13.38 -1.48 -1.40
CA TYR A 731 12.02 -1.81 -0.96
C TYR A 731 11.47 -3.01 -1.74
N GLY A 732 11.58 -3.00 -3.08
CA GLY A 732 11.17 -4.15 -3.89
C GLY A 732 11.95 -5.44 -3.57
N ARG A 733 13.28 -5.34 -3.42
CA ARG A 733 14.21 -6.46 -3.20
C ARG A 733 13.98 -7.19 -1.86
N ILE A 734 13.71 -6.43 -0.80
CA ILE A 734 13.54 -6.94 0.57
C ILE A 734 12.22 -7.69 0.68
N TYR A 735 11.13 -7.14 0.13
CA TYR A 735 9.80 -7.75 0.07
C TYR A 735 9.69 -8.87 -0.99
N GLY A 736 10.61 -9.83 -0.93
CA GLY A 736 10.52 -11.11 -1.62
C GLY A 736 10.71 -11.07 -3.14
N ALA A 737 11.09 -9.93 -3.74
CA ALA A 737 11.40 -9.91 -5.17
C ALA A 737 12.59 -10.82 -5.52
N GLY A 738 12.58 -11.31 -6.77
CA GLY A 738 13.59 -12.18 -7.34
C GLY A 738 14.25 -11.59 -8.59
N LEU A 739 15.12 -12.40 -9.21
CA LEU A 739 16.01 -11.97 -10.30
C LEU A 739 15.30 -11.26 -11.46
N LYS A 740 14.14 -11.77 -11.90
CA LYS A 740 13.38 -11.15 -13.02
C LYS A 740 12.92 -9.71 -12.74
N PHE A 741 12.49 -9.42 -11.52
CA PHE A 741 12.09 -8.07 -11.12
C PHE A 741 13.30 -7.12 -11.05
N ALA A 742 14.42 -7.61 -10.50
CA ALA A 742 15.68 -6.86 -10.47
C ALA A 742 16.16 -6.46 -11.87
N ILE A 743 16.16 -7.41 -12.82
CA ILE A 743 16.52 -7.15 -14.23
C ILE A 743 15.58 -6.11 -14.86
N GLN A 744 14.25 -6.26 -14.67
CA GLN A 744 13.28 -5.31 -15.21
C GLN A 744 13.48 -3.89 -14.65
N LEU A 745 13.73 -3.77 -13.34
CA LEU A 745 13.90 -2.47 -12.68
C LEU A 745 15.24 -1.80 -13.04
N LEU A 746 16.34 -2.57 -13.15
CA LEU A 746 17.61 -2.05 -13.67
C LEU A 746 17.46 -1.46 -15.07
N LYS A 747 16.74 -2.15 -15.96
CA LYS A 747 16.44 -1.67 -17.33
C LYS A 747 15.49 -0.47 -17.39
N GLN A 748 14.72 -0.20 -16.33
CA GLN A 748 13.90 1.02 -16.22
C GLN A 748 14.74 2.23 -15.80
N PHE A 749 15.67 2.06 -14.86
CA PHE A 749 16.61 3.13 -14.47
C PHE A 749 17.61 3.47 -15.60
N ASN A 750 18.22 2.44 -16.18
CA ASN A 750 19.15 2.55 -17.30
C ASN A 750 18.65 1.74 -18.53
N PRO A 751 17.88 2.36 -19.45
CA PRO A 751 17.48 1.73 -20.71
C PRO A 751 18.63 1.38 -21.68
N LEU A 752 19.87 1.74 -21.35
CA LEU A 752 21.06 1.42 -22.15
C LEU A 752 21.81 0.16 -21.69
N ILE A 753 21.41 -0.47 -20.58
CA ILE A 753 22.02 -1.72 -20.09
C ILE A 753 21.52 -2.93 -20.92
N THR A 754 22.41 -3.84 -21.28
CA THR A 754 22.01 -5.10 -21.94
C THR A 754 21.42 -6.10 -20.94
N ASP A 755 20.60 -7.04 -21.42
CA ASP A 755 20.00 -8.08 -20.56
C ASP A 755 21.05 -8.91 -19.82
N LYS A 756 22.20 -9.17 -20.46
CA LYS A 756 23.30 -9.93 -19.86
C LYS A 756 23.97 -9.17 -18.72
N GLU A 757 24.27 -7.88 -18.92
CA GLU A 757 24.83 -7.02 -17.86
C GLU A 757 23.84 -6.83 -16.71
N ALA A 758 22.54 -6.69 -17.01
CA ALA A 758 21.49 -6.60 -16.00
C ALA A 758 21.32 -7.90 -15.20
N GLU A 759 21.41 -9.07 -15.86
CA GLU A 759 21.36 -10.38 -15.19
C GLU A 759 22.63 -10.63 -14.35
N GLU A 760 23.81 -10.26 -14.84
CA GLU A 760 25.08 -10.35 -14.11
C GLU A 760 25.09 -9.41 -12.88
N ALA A 761 24.68 -8.15 -13.02
CA ALA A 761 24.58 -7.19 -11.93
C ALA A 761 23.53 -7.61 -10.88
N ALA A 762 22.34 -8.05 -11.31
CA ALA A 762 21.30 -8.53 -10.41
C ALA A 762 21.73 -9.82 -9.69
N THR A 763 22.40 -10.75 -10.38
CA THR A 763 22.92 -11.98 -9.77
C THR A 763 24.00 -11.66 -8.74
N LYS A 764 24.98 -10.82 -9.09
CA LYS A 764 26.02 -10.32 -8.17
C LYS A 764 25.43 -9.70 -6.90
N LEU A 765 24.35 -8.92 -7.02
CA LEU A 765 23.66 -8.37 -5.86
C LEU A 765 22.99 -9.44 -5.00
N TYR A 766 22.24 -10.38 -5.59
CA TYR A 766 21.59 -11.44 -4.79
C TYR A 766 22.61 -12.37 -4.13
N ASP A 767 23.72 -12.70 -4.80
CA ASP A 767 24.84 -13.48 -4.23
C ASP A 767 25.52 -12.75 -3.07
N ALA A 768 25.66 -11.42 -3.13
CA ALA A 768 26.22 -10.61 -2.05
C ALA A 768 25.26 -10.37 -0.87
N THR A 769 23.95 -10.31 -1.14
CA THR A 769 22.93 -9.95 -0.14
C THR A 769 22.21 -11.16 0.43
N LYS A 770 21.37 -11.84 -0.37
CA LYS A 770 20.67 -13.06 0.07
C LYS A 770 21.63 -14.24 0.23
N GLY A 771 22.73 -14.28 -0.52
CA GLY A 771 23.71 -15.36 -0.46
C GLY A 771 23.27 -16.58 -1.27
N LYS A 772 23.87 -17.74 -0.98
CA LYS A 772 23.70 -18.98 -1.77
C LYS A 772 22.78 -19.96 -1.04
N LYS A 773 21.78 -20.53 -1.74
CA LYS A 773 20.95 -21.60 -1.14
C LYS A 773 21.76 -22.89 -1.00
N ALA A 774 22.02 -23.28 0.25
CA ALA A 774 22.54 -24.58 0.64
C ALA A 774 21.41 -25.61 0.80
N ARG A 775 21.77 -26.90 0.86
CA ARG A 775 20.89 -28.00 1.25
C ARG A 775 21.64 -28.92 2.22
N SER A 776 21.05 -29.23 3.36
CA SER A 776 21.61 -30.16 4.35
C SER A 776 20.54 -30.71 5.27
N ASN A 777 20.41 -32.04 5.31
CA ASN A 777 19.51 -32.76 6.22
C ASN A 777 20.03 -32.79 7.68
N ALA A 778 21.08 -32.04 8.02
CA ALA A 778 21.58 -31.89 9.40
C ALA A 778 20.80 -30.86 10.22
N PHE A 779 20.01 -30.00 9.56
CA PHE A 779 19.23 -28.91 10.15
C PHE A 779 17.77 -29.00 9.70
N LYS A 780 16.83 -28.57 10.56
CA LYS A 780 15.38 -28.69 10.36
C LYS A 780 14.90 -28.09 9.03
N ALA A 781 15.41 -26.91 8.67
CA ALA A 781 15.03 -26.20 7.45
C ALA A 781 15.30 -27.00 6.16
N ASN A 782 16.26 -27.94 6.17
CA ASN A 782 16.78 -28.70 5.02
C ASN A 782 17.37 -27.88 3.85
N ARG A 783 16.89 -26.66 3.59
CA ARG A 783 17.35 -25.70 2.58
C ARG A 783 17.36 -24.31 3.22
N PHE A 784 18.44 -23.57 3.07
CA PHE A 784 18.60 -22.24 3.66
C PHE A 784 19.65 -21.43 2.89
N TRP A 785 19.59 -20.11 3.00
CA TRP A 785 20.57 -19.17 2.48
C TRP A 785 21.84 -19.13 3.34
N ARG A 786 23.01 -18.91 2.73
CA ARG A 786 24.26 -18.66 3.47
C ARG A 786 25.25 -17.73 2.75
N GLY A 787 26.11 -17.07 3.53
CA GLY A 787 27.26 -16.32 3.05
C GLY A 787 26.99 -14.96 2.41
N GLY A 788 25.75 -14.44 2.51
CA GLY A 788 25.40 -13.08 2.11
C GLY A 788 25.07 -12.19 3.32
N SER A 789 25.04 -10.87 3.13
CA SER A 789 24.80 -9.88 4.20
C SER A 789 23.45 -10.01 4.92
N GLU A 790 22.47 -10.66 4.28
CA GLU A 790 21.09 -10.76 4.75
C GLU A 790 20.62 -12.21 4.85
N SER A 791 21.49 -13.20 4.62
CA SER A 791 21.11 -14.63 4.64
C SER A 791 20.38 -15.02 5.93
N ILE A 792 20.86 -14.53 7.08
CA ILE A 792 20.30 -14.80 8.42
C ILE A 792 18.86 -14.27 8.53
N VAL A 793 18.63 -13.02 8.10
CA VAL A 793 17.31 -12.38 8.08
C VAL A 793 16.35 -13.12 7.14
N PHE A 794 16.80 -13.45 5.92
CA PHE A 794 15.96 -14.18 4.96
C PHE A 794 15.64 -15.61 5.39
N ASN A 795 16.55 -16.30 6.07
CA ASN A 795 16.23 -17.61 6.67
C ASN A 795 15.19 -17.47 7.76
N ARG A 796 15.32 -16.47 8.64
CA ARG A 796 14.35 -16.28 9.73
C ARG A 796 12.95 -15.90 9.22
N LEU A 797 12.89 -15.09 8.17
CA LEU A 797 11.63 -14.75 7.49
C LEU A 797 11.06 -15.93 6.69
N GLU A 798 11.89 -16.76 6.03
CA GLU A 798 11.43 -18.02 5.42
C GLU A 798 10.92 -18.99 6.50
N GLU A 799 11.58 -19.13 7.66
CA GLU A 799 11.13 -19.96 8.80
C GLU A 799 9.77 -19.55 9.36
N MET A 800 9.57 -18.25 9.63
CA MET A 800 8.28 -17.71 10.08
C MET A 800 7.19 -17.95 9.02
N ALA A 801 7.50 -17.69 7.76
CA ALA A 801 6.56 -17.92 6.66
C ALA A 801 6.31 -19.41 6.36
N GLU A 802 7.19 -20.33 6.72
CA GLU A 802 7.00 -21.79 6.55
C GLU A 802 6.26 -22.46 7.72
N GLN A 803 5.91 -21.73 8.79
CA GLN A 803 4.94 -22.18 9.79
C GLN A 803 3.59 -22.55 9.14
N ASP A 804 2.88 -23.48 9.78
CA ASP A 804 1.55 -23.92 9.33
C ASP A 804 0.49 -22.84 9.61
N VAL A 805 0.60 -22.20 10.78
CA VAL A 805 -0.13 -20.98 11.18
C VAL A 805 0.88 -19.87 11.52
N PRO A 806 1.39 -19.11 10.53
CA PRO A 806 2.25 -17.96 10.77
C PRO A 806 1.58 -16.88 11.62
N ARG A 807 2.33 -16.30 12.55
CA ARG A 807 1.90 -15.22 13.44
C ARG A 807 2.91 -14.07 13.45
N THR A 808 2.44 -12.85 13.72
CA THR A 808 3.34 -11.72 14.04
C THR A 808 4.11 -11.99 15.34
N PRO A 809 5.34 -11.48 15.50
CA PRO A 809 6.17 -11.84 16.65
C PRO A 809 5.73 -11.19 17.97
N VAL A 810 4.97 -10.08 17.92
CA VAL A 810 4.68 -9.23 19.10
C VAL A 810 3.25 -9.40 19.60
N LEU A 811 2.21 -9.03 18.83
CA LEU A 811 0.82 -9.24 19.25
C LEU A 811 0.32 -10.66 18.95
N GLY A 812 1.05 -11.46 18.18
CA GLY A 812 0.71 -12.85 17.90
C GLY A 812 -0.41 -13.04 16.87
N ALA A 813 -0.76 -12.00 16.12
CA ALA A 813 -1.84 -12.02 15.14
C ALA A 813 -1.53 -13.01 14.01
N SER A 814 -2.48 -13.89 13.69
CA SER A 814 -2.36 -14.93 12.66
C SER A 814 -2.59 -14.38 11.25
N VAL A 815 -2.01 -15.05 10.26
CA VAL A 815 -2.36 -14.83 8.85
C VAL A 815 -3.79 -15.32 8.54
N THR A 816 -4.46 -14.64 7.60
CA THR A 816 -5.73 -15.04 6.97
C THR A 816 -5.73 -16.51 6.53
N GLN A 817 -6.87 -17.19 6.67
CA GLN A 817 -7.09 -18.57 6.21
C GLN A 817 -6.74 -18.77 4.73
N ALA A 818 -6.93 -17.74 3.90
CA ALA A 818 -6.59 -17.78 2.47
C ALA A 818 -5.08 -17.91 2.19
N LEU A 819 -4.21 -17.71 3.19
CA LEU A 819 -2.74 -17.82 3.10
C LEU A 819 -2.15 -18.78 4.14
N MET A 820 -2.97 -19.54 4.87
CA MET A 820 -2.50 -20.63 5.72
C MET A 820 -1.96 -21.79 4.88
N LYS A 821 -0.83 -22.39 5.31
CA LYS A 821 -0.05 -23.37 4.52
C LYS A 821 -0.89 -24.57 4.07
N GLN A 822 -1.76 -25.07 4.96
CA GLN A 822 -2.70 -26.16 4.72
C GLN A 822 -3.66 -25.92 3.53
N ASN A 823 -4.01 -24.65 3.26
CA ASN A 823 -4.98 -24.28 2.22
C ASN A 823 -4.33 -24.00 0.85
N LEU A 824 -2.99 -24.05 0.76
CA LEU A 824 -2.24 -23.58 -0.42
C LEU A 824 -1.69 -24.68 -1.35
N ARG A 825 -1.73 -25.95 -0.94
CA ARG A 825 -1.30 -27.16 -1.70
C ARG A 825 -0.07 -26.94 -2.62
N LYS A 826 -0.26 -26.62 -3.90
CA LYS A 826 0.83 -26.47 -4.90
C LYS A 826 1.49 -25.08 -4.92
N SER A 827 0.81 -24.03 -4.45
CA SER A 827 1.27 -22.63 -4.55
C SER A 827 1.51 -22.04 -3.18
N ASN A 828 2.71 -22.24 -2.61
CA ASN A 828 3.05 -21.80 -1.25
C ASN A 828 2.96 -20.28 -1.01
N PHE A 829 2.78 -19.45 -2.04
CA PHE A 829 2.78 -17.97 -2.02
C PHE A 829 3.84 -17.35 -1.09
N LEU A 830 5.02 -17.98 -1.00
CA LEU A 830 6.00 -17.71 0.07
C LEU A 830 6.44 -16.23 0.13
N THR A 831 6.57 -15.57 -1.02
CA THR A 831 6.87 -14.14 -1.10
C THR A 831 5.76 -13.29 -0.47
N SER A 832 4.48 -13.61 -0.72
CA SER A 832 3.35 -12.93 -0.08
C SER A 832 3.30 -13.17 1.43
N ARG A 833 3.69 -14.36 1.91
CA ARG A 833 3.69 -14.73 3.34
C ARG A 833 4.87 -14.09 4.11
N ILE A 834 6.04 -13.98 3.50
CA ILE A 834 7.17 -13.18 4.02
C ILE A 834 6.76 -11.70 4.14
N ASN A 835 6.22 -11.12 3.07
CA ASN A 835 5.84 -9.70 3.07
C ASN A 835 4.73 -9.41 4.09
N TRP A 836 3.78 -10.34 4.24
CA TRP A 836 2.76 -10.28 5.27
C TRP A 836 3.37 -10.25 6.68
N THR A 837 4.41 -11.05 6.94
CA THR A 837 5.05 -11.12 8.26
C THR A 837 5.61 -9.76 8.69
N ILE A 838 6.26 -9.02 7.78
CA ILE A 838 6.81 -7.69 8.08
C ILE A 838 5.68 -6.65 8.16
N GLN A 839 4.82 -6.55 7.14
CA GLN A 839 3.78 -5.51 7.06
C GLN A 839 2.70 -5.64 8.13
N SER A 840 2.33 -6.87 8.51
CA SER A 840 1.44 -7.13 9.63
C SER A 840 2.11 -6.82 10.97
N SER A 841 3.44 -6.91 11.07
CA SER A 841 4.17 -6.46 12.26
C SER A 841 4.22 -4.94 12.38
N GLY A 842 4.26 -4.18 11.26
CA GLY A 842 4.05 -2.72 11.31
C GLY A 842 2.67 -2.34 11.86
N VAL A 843 1.61 -3.10 11.53
CA VAL A 843 0.29 -2.91 12.13
C VAL A 843 0.28 -3.20 13.64
N ASP A 844 1.04 -4.20 14.11
CA ASP A 844 1.25 -4.40 15.56
C ASP A 844 1.94 -3.19 16.21
N TYR A 845 2.92 -2.58 15.54
CA TYR A 845 3.61 -1.36 16.00
C TYR A 845 2.64 -0.19 16.13
N LEU A 846 1.85 0.09 15.09
CA LEU A 846 0.84 1.16 15.09
C LEU A 846 -0.20 0.96 16.21
N HIS A 847 -0.66 -0.28 16.43
CA HIS A 847 -1.61 -0.57 17.50
C HIS A 847 -1.02 -0.35 18.91
N LEU A 848 0.24 -0.73 19.13
CA LEU A 848 0.96 -0.49 20.39
C LEU A 848 1.20 1.02 20.63
N LEU A 849 1.49 1.77 19.58
CA LEU A 849 1.67 3.22 19.63
C LEU A 849 0.35 3.92 19.99
N ILE A 850 -0.77 3.53 19.37
CA ILE A 850 -2.12 4.01 19.68
C ILE A 850 -2.51 3.66 21.13
N ALA A 851 -2.27 2.42 21.57
CA ALA A 851 -2.58 1.98 22.94
C ALA A 851 -1.78 2.74 24.01
N SER A 852 -0.50 3.03 23.72
CA SER A 852 0.35 3.85 24.58
C SER A 852 -0.17 5.28 24.67
N MET A 853 -0.55 5.88 23.55
CA MET A 853 -1.07 7.24 23.51
C MET A 853 -2.43 7.36 24.20
N ASP A 854 -3.39 6.46 23.96
CA ASP A 854 -4.70 6.45 24.66
C ASP A 854 -4.52 6.37 26.20
N TYR A 855 -3.59 5.54 26.67
CA TYR A 855 -3.21 5.45 28.09
C TYR A 855 -2.60 6.75 28.62
N LEU A 856 -1.61 7.32 27.93
CA LEU A 856 -0.92 8.54 28.39
C LEU A 856 -1.83 9.77 28.35
N ILE A 857 -2.62 9.92 27.27
CA ILE A 857 -3.65 10.95 27.12
C ILE A 857 -4.64 10.90 28.29
N SER A 858 -5.17 9.70 28.59
CA SER A 858 -6.13 9.50 29.67
C SER A 858 -5.52 9.71 31.06
N LYS A 859 -4.28 9.24 31.29
CA LYS A 859 -3.62 9.29 32.60
C LYS A 859 -3.13 10.68 33.00
N PHE A 860 -2.71 11.49 32.02
CA PHE A 860 -2.16 12.82 32.26
C PHE A 860 -3.12 13.95 31.90
N ASN A 861 -4.36 13.64 31.48
CA ASN A 861 -5.35 14.62 31.01
C ASN A 861 -4.73 15.57 29.97
N ILE A 862 -4.45 15.01 28.78
CA ILE A 862 -3.93 15.74 27.62
C ILE A 862 -5.08 15.89 26.61
N GLU A 863 -5.42 17.11 26.21
CA GLU A 863 -6.47 17.38 25.23
C GLU A 863 -6.00 17.06 23.81
N ALA A 864 -6.03 15.77 23.45
CA ALA A 864 -5.59 15.23 22.17
C ALA A 864 -6.56 14.21 21.56
N ARG A 865 -6.72 14.21 20.23
CA ARG A 865 -7.51 13.23 19.46
C ARG A 865 -6.78 12.79 18.20
N LEU A 866 -6.85 11.49 17.87
CA LEU A 866 -6.28 10.95 16.64
C LEU A 866 -7.01 11.52 15.41
N VAL A 867 -6.25 12.10 14.48
CA VAL A 867 -6.74 12.67 13.22
C VAL A 867 -6.70 11.61 12.13
N ILE A 868 -5.49 11.12 11.81
CA ILE A 868 -5.26 10.11 10.78
C ILE A 868 -3.92 9.37 11.00
N THR A 869 -3.83 8.16 10.46
CA THR A 869 -2.61 7.34 10.37
C THR A 869 -2.32 7.04 8.90
N VAL A 870 -1.21 7.55 8.34
CA VAL A 870 -0.86 7.41 6.91
C VAL A 870 0.42 6.61 6.75
N HIS A 871 0.28 5.30 6.50
CA HIS A 871 1.39 4.34 6.49
C HIS A 871 2.09 4.27 7.87
N ASP A 872 3.29 4.83 7.97
CA ASP A 872 4.15 5.00 9.14
C ASP A 872 3.98 6.39 9.82
N GLU A 873 3.24 7.32 9.20
CA GLU A 873 2.90 8.64 9.77
C GLU A 873 1.72 8.53 10.76
N ILE A 874 1.85 9.04 11.99
CA ILE A 874 0.74 9.20 12.95
C ILE A 874 0.57 10.68 13.33
N ARG A 875 -0.68 11.18 13.30
CA ARG A 875 -1.01 12.59 13.58
C ARG A 875 -2.21 12.70 14.52
N TYR A 876 -2.05 13.49 15.58
CA TYR A 876 -3.09 13.90 16.54
C TYR A 876 -3.40 15.37 16.35
N LEU A 877 -4.65 15.80 16.59
CA LEU A 877 -4.97 17.19 16.88
C LEU A 877 -4.90 17.36 18.39
N VAL A 878 -4.19 18.39 18.84
CA VAL A 878 -3.89 18.67 20.25
C VAL A 878 -4.14 20.14 20.52
N LYS A 879 -4.67 20.47 21.70
CA LYS A 879 -4.79 21.86 22.16
C LYS A 879 -3.40 22.51 22.30
N GLU A 880 -3.27 23.80 22.00
CA GLU A 880 -1.99 24.51 21.90
C GLU A 880 -1.20 24.47 23.23
N GLU A 881 -1.88 24.52 24.38
CA GLU A 881 -1.28 24.38 25.71
C GLU A 881 -0.61 23.01 25.93
N ASP A 882 -1.10 21.96 25.27
CA ASP A 882 -0.70 20.57 25.47
C ASP A 882 0.28 20.04 24.43
N LYS A 883 0.63 20.84 23.41
CA LYS A 883 1.41 20.38 22.24
C LYS A 883 2.74 19.71 22.62
N TYR A 884 3.48 20.25 23.57
CA TYR A 884 4.74 19.66 24.05
C TYR A 884 4.54 18.43 24.96
N ARG A 885 3.45 18.41 25.77
CA ARG A 885 3.07 17.25 26.61
C ARG A 885 2.69 16.06 25.72
N ALA A 886 1.91 16.30 24.67
CA ALA A 886 1.57 15.30 23.66
C ALA A 886 2.80 14.81 22.86
N ALA A 887 3.72 15.71 22.51
CA ALA A 887 4.98 15.34 21.85
C ALA A 887 5.84 14.42 22.73
N LEU A 888 5.93 14.70 24.04
CA LEU A 888 6.67 13.85 24.98
C LEU A 888 5.97 12.50 25.19
N ALA A 889 4.63 12.48 25.26
CA ALA A 889 3.85 11.25 25.33
C ALA A 889 4.05 10.37 24.07
N LEU A 890 4.18 10.98 22.89
CA LEU A 890 4.45 10.28 21.64
C LEU A 890 5.87 9.69 21.61
N GLN A 891 6.88 10.42 22.08
CA GLN A 891 8.24 9.90 22.26
C GLN A 891 8.30 8.72 23.24
N ILE A 892 7.59 8.79 24.37
CA ILE A 892 7.48 7.69 25.35
C ILE A 892 6.75 6.48 24.74
N SER A 893 5.69 6.72 23.97
CA SER A 893 4.93 5.67 23.27
C SER A 893 5.80 4.91 22.25
N ASN A 894 6.68 5.61 21.52
CA ASN A 894 7.66 4.98 20.63
C ASN A 894 8.69 4.15 21.40
N LEU A 895 9.23 4.67 22.50
CA LEU A 895 10.16 3.96 23.38
C LEU A 895 9.57 2.65 23.92
N TRP A 896 8.35 2.69 24.46
CA TRP A 896 7.65 1.48 24.94
C TRP A 896 7.32 0.52 23.80
N THR A 897 6.89 1.02 22.64
CA THR A 897 6.60 0.18 21.46
C THR A 897 7.87 -0.54 20.97
N ARG A 898 8.99 0.16 20.77
CA ARG A 898 10.25 -0.49 20.36
C ARG A 898 10.77 -1.45 21.43
N ALA A 899 10.68 -1.09 22.71
CA ALA A 899 11.07 -1.99 23.80
C ALA A 899 10.22 -3.27 23.89
N MET A 900 8.91 -3.18 23.60
CA MET A 900 8.01 -4.34 23.57
C MET A 900 8.35 -5.29 22.42
N PHE A 901 8.68 -4.75 21.25
CA PHE A 901 9.28 -5.52 20.15
C PHE A 901 10.57 -6.22 20.59
N CYS A 902 11.51 -5.50 21.20
CA CYS A 902 12.77 -6.10 21.68
C CYS A 902 12.53 -7.21 22.72
N GLN A 903 11.64 -6.99 23.70
CA GLN A 903 11.29 -7.97 24.74
C GLN A 903 10.69 -9.26 24.15
N GLN A 904 9.73 -9.16 23.22
CA GLN A 904 9.12 -10.33 22.56
C GLN A 904 10.07 -11.05 21.58
N LEU A 905 11.14 -10.38 21.15
CA LEU A 905 12.22 -10.97 20.35
C LEU A 905 13.39 -11.50 21.21
N GLY A 906 13.33 -11.33 22.54
CA GLY A 906 14.34 -11.84 23.48
C GLY A 906 15.56 -10.95 23.65
N ILE A 907 15.44 -9.64 23.44
CA ILE A 907 16.50 -8.64 23.62
C ILE A 907 16.06 -7.59 24.66
N ASP A 908 16.68 -7.59 25.83
CA ASP A 908 16.29 -6.75 26.99
C ASP A 908 16.89 -5.33 26.97
N ASN A 909 17.03 -4.72 25.78
CA ASN A 909 17.48 -3.34 25.58
C ASN A 909 16.99 -2.77 24.24
N VAL A 910 17.07 -1.44 24.07
CA VAL A 910 16.77 -0.70 22.84
C VAL A 910 17.97 0.22 22.53
N PRO A 911 18.45 0.33 21.28
CA PRO A 911 19.47 1.30 20.91
C PRO A 911 18.91 2.72 20.97
N GLN A 912 19.67 3.69 21.50
CA GLN A 912 19.20 5.06 21.65
C GLN A 912 18.82 5.72 20.31
N SER A 913 19.52 5.37 19.22
CA SER A 913 19.28 5.87 17.85
C SER A 913 17.91 5.50 17.26
N VAL A 914 17.16 4.59 17.87
CA VAL A 914 15.79 4.22 17.46
C VAL A 914 14.78 4.31 18.60
N ALA A 915 15.22 4.55 19.83
CA ALA A 915 14.36 4.66 21.01
C ALA A 915 13.35 5.82 20.92
N PHE A 916 13.70 6.85 20.16
CA PHE A 916 12.94 8.08 19.96
C PHE A 916 12.71 8.30 18.46
N PHE A 917 11.66 9.05 18.12
CA PHE A 917 11.54 9.65 16.78
C PHE A 917 12.65 10.67 16.58
N SER A 918 13.21 10.77 15.38
CA SER A 918 14.23 11.78 15.05
C SER A 918 13.74 13.20 15.34
N LEU A 919 12.48 13.49 14.96
CA LEU A 919 11.77 14.75 15.20
C LEU A 919 10.30 14.44 15.52
N ILE A 920 9.67 15.26 16.34
CA ILE A 920 8.20 15.39 16.41
C ILE A 920 7.81 16.65 15.64
N ASP A 921 6.85 16.50 14.72
CA ASP A 921 6.26 17.60 13.96
C ASP A 921 5.12 18.24 14.78
N ILE A 922 5.15 19.56 14.95
CA ILE A 922 4.06 20.37 15.52
C ILE A 922 3.69 21.47 14.52
N ASP A 923 2.43 21.50 14.08
CA ASP A 923 2.03 22.35 12.95
C ASP A 923 0.56 22.82 13.02
N HIS A 924 0.23 23.84 12.24
CA HIS A 924 -1.14 24.29 11.98
C HIS A 924 -1.78 23.63 10.74
N VAL A 925 -0.97 23.07 9.83
CA VAL A 925 -1.45 22.32 8.65
C VAL A 925 -0.95 20.88 8.65
N LEU A 926 -1.71 19.96 8.05
CA LEU A 926 -1.29 18.59 7.87
C LEU A 926 -0.31 18.47 6.69
N ARG A 927 1.00 18.40 6.95
CA ARG A 927 2.03 18.07 5.93
C ARG A 927 2.98 16.98 6.44
N LYS A 928 3.91 16.52 5.58
CA LYS A 928 4.88 15.46 5.95
C LYS A 928 6.04 16.01 6.78
N GLU A 929 6.74 17.00 6.24
CA GLU A 929 7.82 17.72 6.90
C GLU A 929 7.35 19.19 7.07
N VAL A 930 7.58 19.79 8.25
CA VAL A 930 6.99 21.10 8.62
C VAL A 930 7.64 22.32 7.94
N ASP A 931 8.80 22.13 7.31
CA ASP A 931 9.56 23.11 6.54
C ASP A 931 9.14 23.18 5.05
N LEU A 932 8.20 22.33 4.63
CA LEU A 932 7.69 22.35 3.27
C LEU A 932 6.76 23.55 3.07
N ASP A 933 7.17 24.50 2.22
CA ASP A 933 6.37 25.68 1.80
C ASP A 933 4.97 25.34 1.28
N CYS A 934 4.72 24.07 0.90
CA CYS A 934 3.52 23.56 0.25
C CYS A 934 3.10 24.22 -1.08
N VAL A 935 3.89 25.15 -1.62
CA VAL A 935 3.67 25.81 -2.92
C VAL A 935 3.46 24.80 -4.06
N THR A 936 2.39 24.99 -4.82
CA THR A 936 2.05 24.28 -6.06
C THR A 936 1.52 25.28 -7.10
N PRO A 937 1.18 24.85 -8.33
CA PRO A 937 0.52 25.74 -9.29
C PRO A 937 -0.82 26.30 -8.78
N SER A 938 -1.60 25.50 -8.03
CA SER A 938 -2.94 25.87 -7.55
C SER A 938 -2.95 26.53 -6.17
N HIS A 939 -1.87 26.37 -5.40
CA HIS A 939 -1.61 27.10 -4.16
C HIS A 939 -0.24 27.80 -4.25
N PRO A 940 -0.17 29.02 -4.83
CA PRO A 940 1.09 29.68 -5.14
C PRO A 940 1.76 30.35 -3.91
N GLU A 941 1.00 30.57 -2.84
CA GLU A 941 1.49 31.17 -1.59
C GLU A 941 2.20 30.12 -0.73
N ALA A 942 3.18 30.56 0.06
CA ALA A 942 3.96 29.68 0.92
C ALA A 942 3.34 29.58 2.30
N ILE A 943 3.02 28.36 2.74
CA ILE A 943 2.47 28.11 4.07
C ILE A 943 3.60 28.23 5.12
N PRO A 944 3.48 29.12 6.14
CA PRO A 944 4.49 29.33 7.17
C PRO A 944 4.96 28.01 7.79
N HIS A 945 6.25 27.88 8.11
CA HIS A 945 6.80 26.63 8.64
C HIS A 945 6.30 26.32 10.06
N GLY A 946 6.16 25.04 10.37
CA GLY A 946 5.87 24.55 11.72
C GLY A 946 7.13 24.33 12.55
N GLU A 947 6.98 23.69 13.71
CA GLU A 947 8.06 23.37 14.64
C GLU A 947 8.41 21.89 14.56
N ALA A 948 9.69 21.54 14.41
CA ALA A 948 10.16 20.15 14.41
C ALA A 948 11.18 19.95 15.53
N ILE A 949 10.83 19.13 16.52
CA ILE A 949 11.52 19.09 17.81
C ILE A 949 12.20 17.74 18.03
N SER A 950 13.51 17.74 18.32
CA SER A 950 14.22 16.54 18.76
C SER A 950 13.86 16.19 20.21
N ILE A 951 14.03 14.93 20.62
CA ILE A 951 13.88 14.54 22.04
C ILE A 951 14.81 15.34 22.98
N VAL A 952 15.98 15.79 22.51
CA VAL A 952 16.94 16.56 23.32
C VAL A 952 16.45 17.99 23.54
N ASP A 953 15.78 18.58 22.55
CA ASP A 953 15.24 19.95 22.64
C ASP A 953 13.91 19.98 23.38
N LEU A 954 13.05 18.98 23.12
CA LEU A 954 11.78 18.81 23.81
C LEU A 954 11.96 18.70 25.33
N LEU A 955 12.98 17.98 25.81
CA LEU A 955 13.29 17.84 27.24
C LEU A 955 13.82 19.13 27.90
N LYS A 956 14.17 20.17 27.13
CA LYS A 956 14.48 21.52 27.66
C LYS A 956 13.21 22.34 27.91
N ILE A 957 12.12 22.00 27.22
CA ILE A 957 10.82 22.70 27.25
C ILE A 957 9.84 21.97 28.19
N CYS A 958 9.81 20.65 28.12
CA CYS A 958 8.85 19.76 28.78
C CYS A 958 9.60 18.54 29.33
N SER A 959 9.91 18.54 30.63
CA SER A 959 10.68 17.47 31.29
C SER A 959 9.87 16.22 31.63
N ASP A 960 8.56 16.38 31.77
CA ASP A 960 7.63 15.39 32.32
C ASP A 960 6.20 15.62 31.81
N LEU A 961 5.30 14.67 32.10
CA LEU A 961 3.90 14.70 31.60
C LEU A 961 2.90 15.23 32.63
N ALA A 962 3.31 15.52 33.87
CA ALA A 962 2.43 16.14 34.85
C ALA A 962 2.01 17.54 34.37
N GLY A 963 0.74 17.88 34.59
CA GLY A 963 0.23 19.25 34.44
C GLY A 963 -0.25 19.78 35.78
N ASP A 964 -0.69 21.03 35.83
CA ASP A 964 -1.19 21.67 37.05
C ASP A 964 -2.48 21.02 37.60
N SER A 965 -3.24 20.32 36.74
CA SER A 965 -4.40 19.53 37.14
C SER A 965 -3.99 18.15 37.66
N GLY A 966 -4.28 17.87 38.93
CA GLY A 966 -3.96 16.59 39.58
C GLY A 966 -4.62 15.38 38.92
N SER A 967 -3.84 14.35 38.62
CA SER A 967 -4.31 13.15 37.92
C SER A 967 -5.08 12.19 38.81
N GLU A 968 -6.36 11.96 38.50
CA GLU A 968 -7.04 10.73 38.92
C GLU A 968 -6.42 9.55 38.16
N ASN A 969 -5.85 8.58 38.89
CA ASN A 969 -5.33 7.37 38.27
C ASN A 969 -6.51 6.45 37.85
N PRO A 970 -6.68 6.11 36.56
CA PRO A 970 -7.77 5.22 36.16
C PRO A 970 -7.63 3.82 36.79
N SER A 971 -8.77 3.20 37.10
CA SER A 971 -8.81 1.89 37.77
C SER A 971 -8.59 0.75 36.77
N TYR A 972 -7.34 0.34 36.58
CA TYR A 972 -6.98 -0.79 35.72
C TYR A 972 -7.26 -2.13 36.40
N ALA A 973 -7.96 -3.04 35.71
CA ALA A 973 -8.17 -4.40 36.19
C ALA A 973 -6.90 -5.26 36.00
N THR A 974 -6.25 -5.64 37.11
CA THR A 974 -4.93 -6.30 37.13
C THR A 974 -4.97 -7.83 37.33
N SER A 975 -6.15 -8.46 37.31
CA SER A 975 -6.35 -9.86 37.74
C SER A 975 -6.17 -10.93 36.66
N ASP A 976 -6.26 -10.56 35.39
CA ASP A 976 -6.60 -11.50 34.32
C ASP A 976 -5.43 -11.89 33.40
N TYR A 977 -4.28 -11.24 33.52
CA TYR A 977 -3.13 -11.47 32.65
C TYR A 977 -2.56 -12.89 32.81
N LYS A 978 -2.20 -13.50 31.69
CA LYS A 978 -1.48 -14.78 31.61
C LYS A 978 -0.22 -14.58 30.78
N GLU A 979 0.92 -14.91 31.36
CA GLU A 979 2.23 -14.73 30.72
C GLU A 979 2.29 -15.43 29.36
N ARG A 980 2.56 -14.67 28.29
CA ARG A 980 2.59 -15.21 26.93
C ARG A 980 3.95 -15.85 26.64
N ILE A 981 3.93 -16.93 25.87
CA ILE A 981 5.14 -17.52 25.29
C ILE A 981 5.46 -16.73 24.01
N PRO A 982 6.63 -16.08 23.87
CA PRO A 982 6.94 -15.29 22.67
C PRO A 982 7.00 -16.16 21.41
N VAL A 983 6.39 -15.69 20.32
CA VAL A 983 6.13 -16.49 19.10
C VAL A 983 7.40 -17.06 18.46
N LEU A 984 8.53 -16.35 18.55
CA LEU A 984 9.82 -16.82 18.01
C LEU A 984 10.52 -17.87 18.89
N ARG A 985 10.12 -18.04 20.16
CA ARG A 985 10.77 -18.97 21.09
C ARG A 985 10.65 -20.41 20.60
N ASP A 986 9.48 -20.81 20.13
CA ASP A 986 9.23 -22.16 19.61
C ASP A 986 10.04 -22.46 18.35
N LEU A 987 10.23 -21.48 17.46
CA LEU A 987 11.11 -21.62 16.30
C LEU A 987 12.57 -21.81 16.73
N SER A 988 13.05 -21.04 17.71
CA SER A 988 14.41 -21.14 18.23
C SER A 988 14.66 -22.45 19.00
N MET A 989 13.66 -22.95 19.75
CA MET A 989 13.74 -24.23 20.45
C MET A 989 13.62 -25.45 19.50
N ALA A 990 13.10 -25.27 18.29
CA ALA A 990 12.91 -26.35 17.33
C ALA A 990 14.15 -26.70 16.47
N GLU A 991 15.24 -25.94 16.53
CA GLU A 991 16.53 -26.31 15.94
C GLU A 991 17.55 -26.68 17.04
N PRO A 992 17.76 -27.98 17.33
CA PRO A 992 18.57 -28.43 18.45
C PRO A 992 20.09 -28.19 18.29
N ASN A 993 20.56 -27.71 17.13
CA ASN A 993 21.96 -27.34 16.88
C ASN A 993 22.06 -25.89 16.39
N MET A 994 21.35 -24.96 17.06
CA MET A 994 21.24 -23.56 16.64
C MET A 994 22.60 -22.88 16.42
N THR A 995 23.59 -23.11 17.29
CA THR A 995 24.93 -22.51 17.18
C THR A 995 25.65 -22.96 15.91
N GLU A 996 25.59 -24.24 15.54
CA GLU A 996 26.12 -24.74 14.27
C GLU A 996 25.28 -24.32 13.06
N TYR A 997 23.96 -24.19 13.21
CA TYR A 997 23.09 -23.72 12.15
C TYR A 997 23.39 -22.26 11.79
N LEU A 998 23.58 -21.40 12.79
CA LEU A 998 23.96 -19.99 12.61
C LEU A 998 25.36 -19.86 11.97
N ALA A 999 26.34 -20.64 12.43
CA ALA A 999 27.66 -20.75 11.77
C ALA A 999 27.55 -21.22 10.30
N ALA A 1000 26.67 -22.17 10.00
CA ALA A 1000 26.42 -22.67 8.64
C ALA A 1000 25.73 -21.65 7.72
N GLN A 1001 25.02 -20.66 8.28
CA GLN A 1001 24.45 -19.52 7.56
C GLN A 1001 25.49 -18.41 7.33
N ILE A 1002 26.39 -18.18 8.27
CA ILE A 1002 27.44 -17.15 8.17
C ILE A 1002 28.48 -17.50 7.11
N THR A 1003 28.95 -18.75 7.07
CA THR A 1003 30.05 -19.13 6.18
C THR A 1003 29.69 -19.05 4.69
N CYS A 1004 30.58 -18.46 3.89
CA CYS A 1004 30.53 -18.41 2.42
C CYS A 1004 31.26 -19.60 1.76
N GLU A 1005 32.25 -20.20 2.43
CA GLU A 1005 33.10 -21.27 1.90
C GLU A 1005 32.37 -22.61 1.78
N LYS A 1006 32.81 -23.50 0.87
CA LYS A 1006 32.21 -24.84 0.75
C LYS A 1006 32.71 -25.80 1.83
N ASP A 1007 33.94 -25.64 2.31
CA ASP A 1007 34.60 -26.68 3.10
C ASP A 1007 34.41 -26.44 4.60
N LYS A 1008 34.46 -25.18 5.08
CA LYS A 1008 33.95 -24.78 6.41
C LYS A 1008 32.47 -25.16 6.58
N PHE A 1009 31.63 -25.01 5.54
CA PHE A 1009 30.24 -25.49 5.58
C PHE A 1009 30.14 -27.02 5.74
N GLN A 1010 30.94 -27.79 4.99
CA GLN A 1010 30.93 -29.25 5.09
C GLN A 1010 31.41 -29.75 6.45
N SER A 1011 32.43 -29.13 7.05
CA SER A 1011 32.92 -29.51 8.38
C SER A 1011 31.89 -29.24 9.47
N ILE A 1012 31.18 -28.11 9.42
CA ILE A 1012 30.07 -27.80 10.34
C ILE A 1012 28.95 -28.85 10.18
N VAL A 1013 28.51 -29.14 8.95
CA VAL A 1013 27.48 -30.16 8.67
C VAL A 1013 27.90 -31.56 9.14
N GLN A 1014 29.19 -31.90 9.06
CA GLN A 1014 29.69 -33.17 9.56
C GLN A 1014 29.78 -33.20 11.09
N SER A 1015 30.10 -32.08 11.75
CA SER A 1015 30.12 -31.99 13.21
C SER A 1015 28.73 -32.25 13.83
N VAL A 1016 27.67 -31.70 13.22
CA VAL A 1016 26.27 -31.91 13.64
C VAL A 1016 25.83 -33.37 13.44
N LYS A 1017 26.19 -33.99 12.30
CA LYS A 1017 25.97 -35.43 12.08
C LYS A 1017 26.71 -36.29 13.10
N ASN A 1018 27.95 -35.93 13.45
CA ASN A 1018 28.72 -36.63 14.47
C ASN A 1018 28.14 -36.45 15.87
N LYS A 1019 27.54 -35.29 16.19
CA LYS A 1019 26.78 -35.04 17.43
C LYS A 1019 25.50 -35.89 17.48
N SER A 1020 24.72 -35.97 16.41
CA SER A 1020 23.47 -36.75 16.39
C SER A 1020 23.73 -38.26 16.46
N LEU A 1021 24.78 -38.77 15.82
CA LEU A 1021 25.24 -40.16 15.91
C LEU A 1021 25.71 -40.58 17.31
N LYS A 1022 26.10 -39.62 18.18
CA LYS A 1022 26.54 -39.89 19.56
C LYS A 1022 25.42 -39.92 20.60
N ARG A 1023 24.16 -39.61 20.25
CA ARG A 1023 23.03 -39.82 21.16
C ARG A 1023 22.71 -41.32 21.27
N PRO A 1024 22.67 -41.92 22.48
CA PRO A 1024 22.41 -43.35 22.62
C PRO A 1024 20.99 -43.70 22.17
N ARG A 1025 20.86 -44.77 21.38
CA ARG A 1025 19.55 -45.37 21.09
C ARG A 1025 18.92 -45.85 22.41
N ARG A 1026 17.67 -45.43 22.69
CA ARG A 1026 16.86 -46.07 23.73
C ARG A 1026 16.79 -47.58 23.44
N VAL A 1027 17.25 -48.40 24.38
CA VAL A 1027 17.17 -49.86 24.27
C VAL A 1027 15.73 -50.27 24.52
N ASN A 1028 15.13 -51.00 23.56
CA ASN A 1028 13.85 -51.66 23.78
C ASN A 1028 14.05 -52.82 24.75
N ALA A 1029 13.87 -52.56 26.05
CA ALA A 1029 13.87 -53.59 27.08
C ALA A 1029 12.60 -54.44 26.96
N LYS A 1030 12.68 -55.54 26.19
CA LYS A 1030 11.84 -56.70 26.48
C LYS A 1030 12.20 -57.23 27.87
N ARG A 1031 11.20 -57.41 28.72
CA ARG A 1031 11.23 -58.40 29.80
C ARG A 1031 9.93 -59.17 29.75
N ASP A 1032 10.05 -60.49 29.65
CA ASP A 1032 8.92 -61.40 29.80
C ASP A 1032 8.43 -61.42 31.25
N SER A 1033 7.16 -61.75 31.42
CA SER A 1033 6.55 -61.97 32.73
C SER A 1033 7.00 -63.32 33.32
N GLY A 1034 7.45 -63.30 34.57
CA GLY A 1034 7.69 -64.49 35.38
C GLY A 1034 7.45 -64.16 36.85
N ALA A 1035 6.83 -65.09 37.57
CA ALA A 1035 6.47 -64.99 38.99
C ALA A 1035 7.73 -65.25 39.88
N ASP A 1036 7.71 -65.17 41.22
CA ASP A 1036 6.55 -65.38 42.09
C ASP A 1036 6.60 -64.73 43.48
N ASP A 1037 5.40 -64.64 44.04
CA ASP A 1037 4.94 -64.73 45.45
C ASP A 1037 5.53 -63.95 46.67
N SER A 1038 4.58 -63.32 47.37
CA SER A 1038 4.33 -63.45 48.84
C SER A 1038 5.10 -62.57 49.88
N VAL A 1039 4.53 -62.15 51.03
CA VAL A 1039 3.10 -61.99 51.44
C VAL A 1039 2.95 -61.04 52.66
N SER A 1040 1.96 -60.12 52.62
CA SER A 1040 1.36 -59.38 53.78
C SER A 1040 2.29 -58.45 54.60
N LYS A 1041 1.83 -57.59 55.54
CA LYS A 1041 0.55 -57.32 56.27
C LYS A 1041 0.61 -55.83 56.74
N VAL A 1042 -0.42 -55.02 57.06
CA VAL A 1042 -1.68 -55.18 57.84
C VAL A 1042 -2.66 -54.01 57.51
N ALA A 1043 -3.99 -54.24 57.49
CA ALA A 1043 -5.12 -53.27 57.67
C ALA A 1043 -5.28 -52.06 56.71
N SER A 1044 -6.48 -51.49 56.45
CA SER A 1044 -7.88 -51.88 56.79
C SER A 1044 -8.90 -51.20 55.84
N ASP A 1045 -9.79 -52.02 55.23
CA ASP A 1045 -11.27 -51.98 55.33
C ASP A 1045 -12.12 -50.74 54.94
N GLN A 1046 -13.33 -50.87 54.34
CA GLN A 1046 -13.95 -51.95 53.53
C GLN A 1046 -15.28 -51.49 52.84
N ALA A 1047 -15.84 -52.38 51.99
CA ALA A 1047 -17.27 -52.59 51.64
C ALA A 1047 -17.87 -52.03 50.31
N ASN A 1048 -18.33 -52.98 49.46
CA ASN A 1048 -19.58 -53.00 48.62
C ASN A 1048 -19.78 -51.93 47.49
N ASN A 1049 -20.63 -52.05 46.44
CA ASN A 1049 -21.21 -53.10 45.54
C ASN A 1049 -21.99 -52.35 44.39
N GLU A 1050 -22.59 -52.88 43.29
CA GLU A 1050 -22.78 -54.23 42.72
C GLU A 1050 -23.16 -54.22 41.20
N THR A 1051 -22.86 -55.32 40.48
CA THR A 1051 -23.60 -55.88 39.29
C THR A 1051 -23.68 -55.22 37.89
N LYS A 1052 -23.77 -56.11 36.87
CA LYS A 1052 -24.53 -56.07 35.58
C LYS A 1052 -23.90 -55.61 34.24
N ASP A 1053 -23.20 -56.57 33.62
CA ASP A 1053 -23.28 -57.06 32.21
C ASP A 1053 -24.76 -57.43 31.81
N PRO A 1054 -25.19 -57.78 30.55
CA PRO A 1054 -24.53 -57.88 29.22
C PRO A 1054 -25.25 -56.93 28.18
N PRO A 1055 -25.49 -57.19 26.84
CA PRO A 1055 -25.12 -58.24 25.84
C PRO A 1055 -23.82 -57.92 25.04
N LYS A 1056 -23.17 -58.78 24.23
CA LYS A 1056 -23.38 -60.13 23.62
C LYS A 1056 -24.03 -60.23 22.21
N ARG A 1057 -23.20 -60.56 21.20
CA ARG A 1057 -23.20 -61.78 20.33
C ARG A 1057 -22.12 -61.63 19.23
N SER A 1058 -21.09 -62.49 19.13
CA SER A 1058 -21.03 -63.79 18.41
C SER A 1058 -21.49 -63.74 16.95
N SER A 1059 -20.78 -64.29 15.94
CA SER A 1059 -20.06 -65.58 15.97
C SER A 1059 -18.91 -65.73 14.93
N LYS A 1060 -18.21 -66.89 14.99
CA LYS A 1060 -17.44 -67.50 13.88
C LYS A 1060 -18.43 -68.07 12.81
N PRO A 1061 -18.05 -68.69 11.64
CA PRO A 1061 -16.71 -69.06 11.16
C PRO A 1061 -16.44 -68.86 9.62
N LYS A 1062 -15.29 -69.41 9.17
CA LYS A 1062 -15.03 -70.20 7.94
C LYS A 1062 -16.28 -70.76 7.19
N SER A 1063 -16.30 -71.15 5.91
CA SER A 1063 -15.37 -71.04 4.73
C SER A 1063 -15.90 -71.89 3.56
N THR A 1064 -15.58 -71.55 2.30
CA THR A 1064 -15.39 -72.48 1.14
C THR A 1064 -14.56 -71.74 0.08
N VAL A 1065 -13.42 -72.19 -0.45
CA VAL A 1065 -12.88 -73.50 -0.88
C VAL A 1065 -13.41 -73.99 -2.24
N ASN A 1066 -12.59 -73.78 -3.27
CA ASN A 1066 -12.29 -74.73 -4.35
C ASN A 1066 -10.86 -74.42 -4.86
N ARG A 1067 -9.92 -75.38 -4.90
CA ARG A 1067 -9.63 -76.36 -5.98
C ARG A 1067 -9.16 -75.68 -7.28
N LYS A 1068 -8.07 -76.12 -7.96
CA LYS A 1068 -7.08 -77.20 -7.69
C LYS A 1068 -5.80 -77.00 -8.56
N LYS A 1069 -4.71 -77.74 -8.27
CA LYS A 1069 -3.58 -78.01 -9.22
C LYS A 1069 -4.05 -78.94 -10.38
N PRO A 1070 -3.33 -79.18 -11.50
CA PRO A 1070 -2.04 -78.65 -12.03
C PRO A 1070 -2.28 -77.79 -13.33
N GLY A 1071 -1.32 -77.43 -14.21
CA GLY A 1071 0.16 -77.48 -14.22
C GLY A 1071 0.77 -77.97 -15.57
N ASP A 1072 1.97 -77.47 -15.90
CA ASP A 1072 2.84 -77.74 -17.09
C ASP A 1072 2.36 -77.32 -18.51
N SER A 1073 3.33 -77.26 -19.44
CA SER A 1073 3.24 -77.17 -20.92
C SER A 1073 3.08 -75.80 -21.67
N SER A 1074 4.23 -75.33 -22.20
CA SER A 1074 4.51 -74.94 -23.61
C SER A 1074 3.75 -73.85 -24.42
N THR A 1075 4.54 -72.93 -25.02
CA THR A 1075 4.40 -72.28 -26.37
C THR A 1075 3.18 -71.39 -26.69
N SER A 1076 3.23 -70.38 -27.57
CA SER A 1076 4.29 -69.61 -28.28
C SER A 1076 3.66 -68.28 -28.79
N GLY A 1077 4.34 -67.22 -29.27
CA GLY A 1077 5.78 -66.97 -29.52
C GLY A 1077 5.97 -65.71 -30.39
N LYS A 1078 7.13 -65.60 -31.06
CA LYS A 1078 7.65 -64.45 -31.87
C LYS A 1078 8.20 -63.28 -31.00
N LYS A 1079 9.38 -62.70 -31.28
CA LYS A 1079 10.30 -62.89 -32.43
C LYS A 1079 11.76 -62.53 -32.08
N THR A 1080 12.72 -63.36 -32.53
CA THR A 1080 14.14 -63.06 -32.91
C THR A 1080 15.05 -62.26 -31.95
N ALA A 1081 16.17 -62.79 -31.42
CA ALA A 1081 17.47 -63.11 -32.10
C ALA A 1081 18.34 -61.84 -32.37
N THR A 1082 19.68 -61.82 -32.28
CA THR A 1082 20.70 -62.88 -32.05
C THR A 1082 22.02 -62.31 -31.46
N ALA A 1083 22.57 -63.03 -30.48
CA ALA A 1083 23.93 -63.59 -30.35
C ALA A 1083 25.22 -62.97 -30.96
N LYS A 1084 26.33 -63.28 -30.25
CA LYS A 1084 27.74 -63.51 -30.69
C LYS A 1084 28.74 -62.34 -30.89
N ASP A 1085 29.64 -62.25 -29.90
CA ASP A 1085 31.07 -62.67 -29.98
C ASP A 1085 32.14 -61.76 -30.64
N SER A 1086 33.38 -61.96 -30.15
CA SER A 1086 34.68 -61.46 -30.64
C SER A 1086 35.00 -59.94 -30.57
N SER A 1087 36.26 -59.49 -30.70
CA SER A 1087 37.49 -59.83 -29.94
C SER A 1087 38.63 -58.84 -30.29
N LYS A 1088 39.70 -58.81 -29.46
CA LYS A 1088 41.11 -58.43 -29.77
C LYS A 1088 41.54 -56.95 -29.94
N HIS A 1089 42.69 -56.69 -29.29
CA HIS A 1089 43.84 -55.85 -29.72
C HIS A 1089 43.77 -54.33 -29.42
N LYS A 1090 44.73 -53.78 -28.63
CA LYS A 1090 46.12 -53.33 -28.95
C LYS A 1090 46.11 -52.01 -29.79
N LYS A 1091 46.98 -51.01 -29.57
CA LYS A 1091 48.32 -51.01 -28.93
C LYS A 1091 48.80 -49.57 -28.54
N THR A 1092 49.45 -49.44 -27.38
CA THR A 1092 50.63 -48.58 -27.03
C THR A 1092 50.98 -47.26 -27.76
N SER A 1093 51.16 -46.20 -26.96
CA SER A 1093 52.33 -45.27 -26.91
C SER A 1093 52.37 -44.66 -25.49
N LYS A 1094 53.49 -44.66 -24.73
CA LYS A 1094 54.73 -43.85 -24.79
C LYS A 1094 54.48 -42.33 -24.60
N SER A 1095 55.24 -41.59 -23.78
CA SER A 1095 56.29 -41.95 -22.78
C SER A 1095 56.77 -40.71 -21.97
N LYS A 1096 57.46 -40.93 -20.83
CA LYS A 1096 58.77 -40.35 -20.36
C LYS A 1096 59.22 -38.94 -20.83
N ASP A 1097 59.93 -38.12 -20.06
CA ASP A 1097 60.53 -38.25 -18.70
C ASP A 1097 60.91 -36.85 -18.13
N THR A 1098 61.33 -36.86 -16.85
CA THR A 1098 62.05 -35.83 -16.05
C THR A 1098 63.05 -34.89 -16.77
N LEU A 1099 63.23 -33.65 -16.27
CA LEU A 1099 64.48 -33.20 -15.57
C LEU A 1099 64.47 -31.72 -15.10
N SER A 1100 65.19 -31.48 -13.98
CA SER A 1100 65.94 -30.26 -13.52
C SER A 1100 65.36 -28.83 -13.71
N ALA A 1101 65.37 -27.91 -12.73
CA ALA A 1101 66.49 -27.40 -11.91
C ALA A 1101 67.59 -26.73 -12.76
N ASN A 1102 68.23 -25.60 -12.39
CA ASN A 1102 68.21 -24.81 -11.14
C ASN A 1102 68.74 -23.38 -11.42
N ILE A 1103 68.86 -22.54 -10.37
CA ILE A 1103 69.77 -21.34 -10.27
C ILE A 1103 69.37 -20.05 -11.04
N ASN A 1104 69.22 -18.96 -10.26
CA ASN A 1104 69.68 -17.55 -10.37
C ASN A 1104 69.69 -16.81 -11.75
N GLU A 1105 69.84 -15.48 -11.87
CA GLU A 1105 70.39 -14.47 -10.94
C GLU A 1105 69.83 -13.03 -11.22
N THR A 1106 70.46 -12.02 -10.60
CA THR A 1106 70.34 -10.55 -10.75
C THR A 1106 70.33 -10.04 -12.22
N SER A 1107 70.00 -8.79 -12.58
CA SER A 1107 70.18 -7.48 -11.92
C SER A 1107 69.18 -6.43 -12.48
N GLU A 1108 68.81 -5.36 -11.76
CA GLU A 1108 69.39 -3.99 -11.80
C GLU A 1108 69.85 -3.46 -13.18
N GLY A 1109 69.47 -2.21 -13.50
CA GLY A 1109 69.78 -1.50 -14.75
C GLY A 1109 68.97 -0.19 -14.93
N THR A 1110 69.40 0.89 -14.27
CA THR A 1110 68.77 2.23 -14.30
C THR A 1110 69.35 3.15 -15.40
N CYS A 1111 69.02 4.44 -15.33
CA CYS A 1111 69.52 5.60 -16.10
C CYS A 1111 68.67 5.96 -17.36
N GLU A 1112 67.93 7.07 -17.39
CA GLU A 1112 68.32 8.51 -17.40
C GLU A 1112 68.59 9.03 -18.84
N ASN A 1113 68.31 10.29 -19.24
CA ASN A 1113 67.79 11.49 -18.57
C ASN A 1113 66.67 12.14 -19.44
N ILE A 1114 65.94 13.19 -19.03
CA ILE A 1114 66.25 14.61 -19.34
C ILE A 1114 65.24 15.58 -18.67
N ILE A 1115 65.78 16.59 -17.97
CA ILE A 1115 65.25 17.94 -17.62
C ILE A 1115 64.07 18.08 -16.58
N GLU A 1116 64.48 18.45 -15.37
CA GLU A 1116 64.03 19.58 -14.50
C GLU A 1116 62.54 19.75 -14.06
N ASN A 1117 62.27 19.39 -12.79
CA ASN A 1117 62.00 20.29 -11.63
C ASN A 1117 61.49 21.75 -11.87
N ASP A 1118 60.73 22.40 -10.97
CA ASP A 1118 59.85 22.03 -9.81
C ASP A 1118 59.16 23.34 -9.33
N THR A 1119 58.11 23.28 -8.48
CA THR A 1119 57.36 24.43 -7.86
C THR A 1119 56.59 25.37 -8.82
N SER A 1120 55.53 26.12 -8.46
CA SER A 1120 54.52 26.06 -7.38
C SER A 1120 53.30 26.94 -7.77
N THR A 1121 52.23 26.92 -6.94
CA THR A 1121 51.16 27.96 -6.78
C THR A 1121 50.24 28.32 -7.96
N ASP A 1122 48.95 28.48 -7.65
CA ASP A 1122 47.94 29.45 -8.17
C ASP A 1122 46.51 28.87 -8.11
N LEU A 1123 45.42 29.60 -7.80
CA LEU A 1123 45.26 30.91 -7.16
C LEU A 1123 43.84 30.99 -6.56
N ASP A 1124 43.60 31.92 -5.63
CA ASP A 1124 42.28 32.26 -5.06
C ASP A 1124 41.61 33.43 -5.85
N GLU A 1125 40.54 34.02 -5.30
CA GLU A 1125 39.81 35.24 -5.75
C GLU A 1125 38.64 35.07 -6.74
N ALA A 1126 37.57 35.89 -6.73
CA ALA A 1126 37.00 36.76 -5.67
C ALA A 1126 35.56 37.19 -6.03
N VAL A 1127 34.81 37.73 -5.07
CA VAL A 1127 33.52 38.42 -5.30
C VAL A 1127 33.75 39.92 -5.58
N PRO A 1128 33.19 40.51 -6.65
CA PRO A 1128 33.21 41.96 -6.86
C PRO A 1128 31.92 42.64 -6.36
N GLU A 1129 32.06 43.73 -5.60
CA GLU A 1129 30.96 44.59 -5.19
C GLU A 1129 30.86 45.90 -6.02
N HIS A 1130 29.61 46.37 -6.16
CA HIS A 1130 29.19 47.78 -6.30
C HIS A 1130 29.53 48.68 -7.52
N LEU A 1131 28.40 49.20 -8.09
CA LEU A 1131 28.18 50.57 -8.63
C LEU A 1131 28.74 50.92 -10.04
N PRO A 1132 28.20 51.96 -10.74
CA PRO A 1132 27.25 52.98 -10.28
C PRO A 1132 25.93 53.18 -11.08
N ILE A 1133 24.97 53.74 -10.34
CA ILE A 1133 23.87 54.66 -10.72
C ILE A 1133 23.73 55.06 -12.21
N ARG A 1134 22.51 54.91 -12.75
CA ARG A 1134 21.90 55.90 -13.66
C ARG A 1134 20.45 56.18 -13.30
N THR A 1135 20.10 57.47 -13.22
CA THR A 1135 18.78 57.98 -12.81
C THR A 1135 18.01 58.57 -13.98
N SER A 1136 16.76 58.14 -14.16
CA SER A 1136 15.70 58.88 -14.87
C SER A 1136 14.35 58.22 -14.58
N SER A 1137 13.24 58.83 -14.16
CA SER A 1137 12.83 60.17 -13.66
C SER A 1137 11.39 60.37 -14.18
N VAL A 1138 10.49 61.03 -13.41
CA VAL A 1138 9.12 61.44 -13.82
C VAL A 1138 8.11 60.27 -13.92
N SER A 1139 6.85 60.33 -13.45
CA SER A 1139 6.18 61.12 -12.39
C SER A 1139 4.81 60.45 -12.02
N PRO A 1140 4.11 60.82 -10.93
CA PRO A 1140 2.97 60.05 -10.41
C PRO A 1140 1.58 60.60 -10.74
N PHE A 1141 0.60 59.70 -10.90
CA PHE A 1141 -0.86 59.93 -10.86
C PHE A 1141 -1.54 58.65 -10.35
N LYS A 1142 -2.69 58.65 -9.68
CA LYS A 1142 -3.33 59.57 -8.71
C LYS A 1142 -4.62 58.87 -8.23
N PHE A 1143 -4.92 58.86 -6.93
CA PHE A 1143 -6.24 58.41 -6.45
C PHE A 1143 -7.34 59.42 -6.85
N PRO A 1144 -8.57 58.95 -7.10
CA PRO A 1144 -9.79 59.69 -6.78
C PRO A 1144 -10.23 59.41 -5.33
N GLU A 1145 -10.51 60.46 -4.57
CA GLU A 1145 -11.07 60.38 -3.21
C GLU A 1145 -12.61 60.34 -3.22
N SER A 1146 -13.20 60.50 -2.03
CA SER A 1146 -14.61 60.85 -1.68
C SER A 1146 -15.58 59.68 -1.41
N SER A 1147 -16.37 59.68 -0.32
CA SER A 1147 -16.36 60.61 0.84
C SER A 1147 -17.26 60.20 2.03
N LYS A 1148 -16.77 60.50 3.27
CA LYS A 1148 -17.54 61.08 4.42
C LYS A 1148 -18.62 60.17 5.11
N VAL A 1149 -19.03 60.34 6.38
CA VAL A 1149 -18.81 61.41 7.41
C VAL A 1149 -19.09 60.89 8.85
N PHE A 1150 -18.27 61.30 9.85
CA PHE A 1150 -18.54 61.40 11.33
C PHE A 1150 -18.82 60.09 12.15
N ASP A 1151 -18.67 60.03 13.48
CA ASP A 1151 -18.28 61.04 14.50
C ASP A 1151 -17.34 60.48 15.62
N ASN A 1152 -17.02 61.29 16.64
CA ASN A 1152 -15.92 61.14 17.62
C ASN A 1152 -16.35 60.73 19.05
N SER A 1153 -15.45 60.07 19.81
CA SER A 1153 -15.19 60.38 21.23
C SER A 1153 -13.97 59.65 21.86
N THR A 1154 -12.91 60.42 22.19
CA THR A 1154 -12.26 60.57 23.53
C THR A 1154 -12.31 59.43 24.58
N ILE A 1155 -11.29 59.16 25.44
CA ILE A 1155 -10.20 60.01 25.98
C ILE A 1155 -9.03 59.18 26.64
N PHE A 1156 -7.76 59.61 26.46
CA PHE A 1156 -6.52 59.50 27.30
C PHE A 1156 -5.76 58.17 27.64
N PHE A 1157 -4.43 58.22 27.40
CA PHE A 1157 -3.22 57.95 28.25
C PHE A 1157 -3.23 56.87 29.39
N ASP A 1158 -2.10 56.23 29.79
CA ASP A 1158 -0.72 56.76 29.85
C ASP A 1158 0.44 55.72 29.88
N ASN A 1159 1.65 56.16 29.46
CA ASN A 1159 3.05 55.71 29.71
C ASN A 1159 3.50 54.22 29.84
N GLY A 1160 4.68 53.88 29.26
CA GLY A 1160 5.31 52.55 29.42
C GLY A 1160 6.58 52.18 28.59
N ASP A 1161 7.51 53.11 28.36
CA ASP A 1161 8.91 52.96 27.85
C ASP A 1161 9.27 52.03 26.65
N PHE A 1162 9.96 52.63 25.66
CA PHE A 1162 10.65 51.97 24.55
C PHE A 1162 12.09 51.56 24.93
N VAL A 1163 12.50 50.31 24.62
CA VAL A 1163 13.91 49.96 24.39
C VAL A 1163 14.02 49.00 23.20
N LEU A 1164 14.75 49.40 22.16
CA LEU A 1164 15.14 48.54 21.02
C LEU A 1164 16.61 48.14 21.15
N PRO A 1165 16.95 46.85 21.32
CA PRO A 1165 18.32 46.36 21.23
C PRO A 1165 18.89 46.51 19.81
N THR A 1166 20.19 46.83 19.70
CA THR A 1166 20.85 47.14 18.43
C THR A 1166 21.48 45.94 17.72
N ARG A 1167 21.69 46.12 16.41
CA ARG A 1167 22.09 45.12 15.41
C ARG A 1167 23.59 44.73 15.48
N SER A 1168 24.08 44.22 16.62
CA SER A 1168 25.53 44.04 16.85
C SER A 1168 26.02 42.66 17.31
N GLU A 1169 25.16 41.70 17.65
CA GLU A 1169 25.57 40.38 18.19
C GLU A 1169 25.14 39.19 17.31
N TYR A 1170 25.39 39.29 16.01
CA TYR A 1170 25.34 38.16 15.07
C TYR A 1170 26.75 37.71 14.69
N ARG A 1171 27.31 36.79 15.48
CA ARG A 1171 28.44 35.91 15.12
C ARG A 1171 28.26 34.57 15.83
N GLU A 1172 28.62 33.49 15.13
CA GLU A 1172 28.49 32.09 15.56
C GLU A 1172 27.03 31.57 15.67
N TYR A 1173 26.36 31.53 14.52
CA TYR A 1173 25.64 30.33 14.04
C TYR A 1173 25.69 30.26 12.51
#